data_AF-A0AAU3SX33-F1
#
_entry.id   AF-A0AAU3SX33-F1
#
_cell.length_a   1.000
_cell.length_b   1.000
_cell.length_c   1.000
_cell.angle_alpha   90.00
_cell.angle_beta   90.00
_cell.angle_gamma   90.00
#
_symmetry.space_group_name_H-M   'P 1'
#
loop_
_entity.id
_entity.type
_entity.pdbx_description
1 polymer ?
#
loop_
_entity_poly.entity_id
_entity_poly.type
_entity_poly.pdbx_seq_one_letter_code
_entity_poly.pdbx_strand_id
1 'polypeptide(L)'
;MARAVGIDLGTTHSAVAVFEGGRDRPVVTTVPNAEGSRTTPSVVAFTAEGEVLVGEAAARQAVTNPARTVHGVKRLLGTDWTLPIDGTTYSAQRIAALLLGRLRRDAEAWVGEPVTEAVITVPADFGEARRQAVREAGELAGLTVLRLISEPGAVGLAYGTDRDADEETVLVCRLGGGSFDVGVLELGWAGNTFVVDVGATAGDHLLGGEDWDRAVADWLATRFHAAHGVDLTRDDTAVRRLREAAERAKTDLSSSARTTVGVPFVAASDHGPLHLDEQLTREDLERLTGSLRERCAPLLRRVMEDAYVSPGEITRIVLSGGGTRMPALADLVREELAEGPQERTTVRVEEACVRGAALQAAVLTGAHQGLLLLDATHAALGVETAGGVMTPVVVRGTTIPTQRSMEFTTDADLPEGGTLAFRVYRGDDDAVAGCEHLGTVELTGLPHRGRGAPRIEVTFDIGGDGSVEVVARDAAGARTGRMAPGRTGAPPPGPALVPLDPKDAAKGPGAAGAPPPARLAAEQEGLGGHTTGYASAGSRAWEGLAGAAGVCAALVPLGALLAQPVLAVLGAVAAASLGVPALLTHAARGKYARLDLFERGVVVSDADGRTAACRWDSLQVRRHSVARYLDGVYCGTEHYCTLSRPDGSVLLPGTKFPFAQSWGPVVEEAAARAQLPGALATIRAGGSVVFGPFSLSREAVTAGGRPEPWDRIEPVSYGNGTASLRVMGRQQPLGTVSVGLVNGFPVFLTLVDHLRAGRR
;
A
#
# COMPACT_ATOMS: atom_id res chain seq x y z
N MET A 1 -35.00 10.04 -8.46
CA MET A 1 -34.39 8.69 -8.37
C MET A 1 -34.05 8.50 -6.91
N ALA A 2 -33.98 7.27 -6.38
CA ALA A 2 -33.55 7.10 -4.98
C ALA A 2 -32.15 7.71 -4.79
N ARG A 3 -31.91 8.32 -3.62
CA ARG A 3 -30.68 9.10 -3.40
C ARG A 3 -29.63 8.22 -2.73
N ALA A 4 -28.44 8.12 -3.34
CA ALA A 4 -27.31 7.44 -2.74
C ALA A 4 -26.62 8.30 -1.67
N VAL A 5 -26.10 7.66 -0.62
CA VAL A 5 -25.44 8.31 0.52
C VAL A 5 -24.04 7.77 0.80
N GLY A 6 -23.21 8.56 1.45
CA GLY A 6 -21.97 8.09 2.07
C GLY A 6 -22.18 7.76 3.53
N ILE A 7 -21.70 6.61 4.00
CA ILE A 7 -21.78 6.20 5.41
C ILE A 7 -20.37 5.87 5.93
N ASP A 8 -19.94 6.58 6.98
CA ASP A 8 -18.80 6.15 7.79
C ASP A 8 -19.31 5.29 8.93
N LEU A 9 -19.25 3.96 8.76
CA LEU A 9 -19.66 2.99 9.76
C LEU A 9 -18.49 2.80 10.74
N GLY A 10 -18.34 3.66 11.75
CA GLY A 10 -17.22 3.60 12.69
C GLY A 10 -17.46 2.69 13.90
N THR A 11 -16.39 2.33 14.61
CA THR A 11 -16.46 1.43 15.78
C THR A 11 -17.19 2.04 16.98
N THR A 12 -16.93 3.32 17.27
CA THR A 12 -17.47 4.02 18.45
C THR A 12 -18.51 5.07 18.07
N HIS A 13 -18.34 5.73 16.93
CA HIS A 13 -19.27 6.69 16.33
C HIS A 13 -19.37 6.44 14.83
N SER A 14 -20.57 6.58 14.26
CA SER A 14 -20.84 6.48 12.83
C SER A 14 -21.51 7.76 12.31
N ALA A 15 -21.39 8.04 11.01
CA ALA A 15 -21.97 9.21 10.37
C ALA A 15 -22.53 8.88 8.99
N VAL A 16 -23.43 9.72 8.49
CA VAL A 16 -23.97 9.66 7.12
C VAL A 16 -23.93 11.05 6.49
N ALA A 17 -23.61 11.13 5.19
CA ALA A 17 -23.53 12.38 4.44
C ALA A 17 -24.20 12.25 3.07
N VAL A 18 -24.72 13.37 2.59
CA VAL A 18 -25.38 13.52 1.30
C VAL A 18 -24.56 14.43 0.38
N PHE A 19 -24.47 14.09 -0.89
CA PHE A 19 -24.04 15.04 -1.93
C PHE A 19 -25.23 15.93 -2.32
N GLU A 20 -25.01 17.24 -2.38
CA GLU A 20 -26.06 18.25 -2.59
C GLU A 20 -25.88 19.05 -3.89
N GLY A 21 -24.83 18.77 -4.66
CA GLY A 21 -24.57 19.40 -5.97
C GLY A 21 -23.20 20.08 -6.03
N GLY A 22 -23.01 20.95 -7.03
CA GLY A 22 -21.73 21.58 -7.33
C GLY A 22 -20.87 20.71 -8.25
N ARG A 23 -20.35 21.32 -9.33
CA ARG A 23 -19.56 20.64 -10.37
C ARG A 23 -18.06 20.83 -10.19
N ASP A 24 -17.65 22.07 -9.95
CA ASP A 24 -16.22 22.43 -9.85
C ASP A 24 -15.75 22.43 -8.39
N ARG A 25 -16.70 22.51 -7.44
CA ARG A 25 -16.52 22.26 -6.00
C ARG A 25 -17.75 21.51 -5.47
N PRO A 26 -17.64 20.23 -5.10
CA PRO A 26 -18.79 19.44 -4.65
C PRO A 26 -19.23 19.82 -3.23
N VAL A 27 -20.53 20.09 -3.09
CA VAL A 27 -21.18 20.32 -1.80
C VAL A 27 -21.59 18.97 -1.21
N VAL A 28 -21.04 18.66 -0.04
CA VAL A 28 -21.34 17.44 0.72
C VAL A 28 -21.63 17.81 2.16
N THR A 29 -22.82 17.43 2.62
CA THR A 29 -23.34 17.76 3.94
C THR A 29 -23.44 16.49 4.78
N THR A 30 -22.69 16.44 5.88
CA THR A 30 -22.88 15.43 6.93
C THR A 30 -24.20 15.70 7.64
N VAL A 31 -25.09 14.73 7.62
CA VAL A 31 -26.46 14.87 8.11
C VAL A 31 -26.46 14.82 9.64
N PRO A 32 -27.07 15.82 10.34
CA PRO A 32 -27.32 15.71 11.76
C PRO A 32 -28.42 14.66 12.03
N ASN A 33 -28.20 13.82 13.04
CA ASN A 33 -29.22 12.89 13.54
C ASN A 33 -30.36 13.65 14.25
N ALA A 34 -31.45 12.95 14.60
CA ALA A 34 -32.58 13.53 15.33
C ALA A 34 -32.22 14.23 16.65
N GLU A 35 -31.08 13.89 17.26
CA GLU A 35 -30.53 14.51 18.47
C GLU A 35 -29.66 15.76 18.17
N GLY A 36 -29.48 16.13 16.89
CA GLY A 36 -28.75 17.32 16.43
C GLY A 36 -27.24 17.13 16.23
N SER A 37 -26.71 15.93 16.46
CA SER A 37 -25.30 15.60 16.28
C SER A 37 -25.01 15.09 14.88
N ARG A 38 -23.90 15.52 14.27
CA ARG A 38 -23.40 14.98 12.98
C ARG A 38 -22.79 13.58 13.09
N THR A 39 -22.69 13.03 14.31
CA THR A 39 -22.26 11.65 14.53
C THR A 39 -23.22 10.96 15.49
N THR A 40 -23.47 9.68 15.24
CA THR A 40 -24.34 8.83 16.06
C THR A 40 -23.46 7.77 16.75
N PRO A 41 -23.52 7.62 18.08
CA PRO A 41 -22.81 6.55 18.78
C PRO A 41 -23.10 5.18 18.15
N SER A 42 -22.05 4.38 17.92
CA SER A 42 -22.15 3.04 17.32
C SER A 42 -22.60 2.00 18.35
N VAL A 43 -23.77 2.26 18.94
CA VAL A 43 -24.33 1.56 20.10
C VAL A 43 -25.76 1.12 19.79
N VAL A 44 -26.09 -0.12 20.14
CA VAL A 44 -27.44 -0.71 20.00
C VAL A 44 -27.82 -1.37 21.32
N ALA A 45 -29.03 -1.11 21.82
CA ALA A 45 -29.52 -1.68 23.08
C ALA A 45 -30.92 -2.28 22.93
N PHE A 46 -31.20 -3.31 23.72
CA PHE A 46 -32.51 -3.94 23.82
C PHE A 46 -33.10 -3.70 25.21
N THR A 47 -34.21 -2.98 25.31
CA THR A 47 -34.87 -2.71 26.60
C THR A 47 -35.54 -3.97 27.16
N ALA A 48 -36.03 -3.94 28.41
CA ALA A 48 -36.74 -5.09 29.00
C ALA A 48 -38.11 -5.34 28.33
N GLU A 49 -38.66 -4.32 27.69
CA GLU A 49 -39.94 -4.30 26.97
C GLU A 49 -39.80 -4.75 25.50
N GLY A 50 -38.57 -5.04 25.05
CA GLY A 50 -38.26 -5.47 23.69
C GLY A 50 -38.05 -4.33 22.68
N GLU A 51 -37.96 -3.07 23.12
CA GLU A 51 -37.62 -1.95 22.23
C GLU A 51 -36.13 -1.99 21.83
N VAL A 52 -35.84 -1.66 20.57
CA VAL A 52 -34.47 -1.54 20.05
C VAL A 52 -34.06 -0.08 19.98
N LEU A 53 -33.21 0.33 20.93
CA LEU A 53 -32.59 1.66 20.94
C LEU A 53 -31.30 1.64 20.11
N VAL A 54 -31.01 2.74 19.43
CA VAL A 54 -29.81 2.91 18.61
C VAL A 54 -29.25 4.32 18.81
N GLY A 55 -27.92 4.46 18.86
CA GLY A 55 -27.26 5.75 18.99
C GLY A 55 -27.30 6.30 20.41
N GLU A 56 -27.51 7.61 20.52
CA GLU A 56 -27.60 8.37 21.76
C GLU A 56 -28.56 7.76 22.79
N ALA A 57 -29.71 7.25 22.34
CA ALA A 57 -30.67 6.60 23.23
C ALA A 57 -30.13 5.30 23.85
N ALA A 58 -29.38 4.51 23.08
CA ALA A 58 -28.74 3.28 23.57
C ALA A 58 -27.53 3.59 24.47
N ALA A 59 -26.72 4.58 24.09
CA ALA A 59 -25.55 5.01 24.86
C ALA A 59 -25.93 5.48 26.27
N ARG A 60 -26.98 6.32 26.41
CA ARG A 60 -27.43 6.87 27.71
C ARG A 60 -27.86 5.81 28.73
N GLN A 61 -28.31 4.63 28.31
CA GLN A 61 -28.70 3.53 29.19
C GLN A 61 -27.67 2.39 29.30
N ALA A 62 -26.50 2.52 28.65
CA ALA A 62 -25.48 1.47 28.59
C ALA A 62 -24.90 1.10 29.97
N VAL A 63 -24.94 2.02 30.93
CA VAL A 63 -24.53 1.80 32.34
C VAL A 63 -25.55 0.93 33.08
N THR A 64 -26.85 1.13 32.88
CA THR A 64 -27.91 0.42 33.61
C THR A 64 -28.36 -0.87 32.92
N ASN A 65 -27.95 -1.11 31.68
CA ASN A 65 -28.31 -2.28 30.89
C ASN A 65 -27.10 -2.88 30.11
N PRO A 66 -25.95 -3.15 30.75
CA PRO A 66 -24.72 -3.51 30.04
C PRO A 66 -24.85 -4.82 29.25
N ALA A 67 -25.51 -5.84 29.82
CA ALA A 67 -25.66 -7.17 29.20
C ALA A 67 -26.53 -7.20 27.93
N ARG A 68 -27.38 -6.19 27.70
CA ARG A 68 -28.22 -6.06 26.49
C ARG A 68 -27.83 -4.85 25.63
N THR A 69 -26.64 -4.28 25.82
CA THR A 69 -26.14 -3.11 25.07
C THR A 69 -24.82 -3.40 24.37
N VAL A 70 -24.85 -3.45 23.04
CA VAL A 70 -23.70 -3.73 22.18
C VAL A 70 -23.00 -2.44 21.78
N HIS A 71 -21.68 -2.42 21.90
CA HIS A 71 -20.78 -1.37 21.43
C HIS A 71 -19.71 -1.99 20.51
N GLY A 72 -19.02 -1.18 19.71
CA GLY A 72 -17.83 -1.63 18.99
C GLY A 72 -18.09 -2.66 17.90
N VAL A 73 -19.34 -2.79 17.43
CA VAL A 73 -19.80 -3.86 16.53
C VAL A 73 -18.93 -4.03 15.28
N LYS A 74 -18.29 -2.96 14.78
CA LYS A 74 -17.35 -3.03 13.65
C LYS A 74 -16.23 -4.06 13.85
N ARG A 75 -15.73 -4.24 15.08
CA ARG A 75 -14.69 -5.23 15.42
C ARG A 75 -15.21 -6.68 15.41
N LEU A 76 -16.53 -6.86 15.53
CA LEU A 76 -17.22 -8.16 15.55
C LEU A 76 -17.70 -8.58 14.15
N LEU A 77 -17.71 -7.69 13.15
CA LEU A 77 -18.14 -8.03 11.79
C LEU A 77 -17.17 -9.03 11.14
N GLY A 78 -17.71 -10.13 10.62
CA GLY A 78 -16.94 -11.23 10.05
C GLY A 78 -16.41 -12.25 11.07
N THR A 79 -16.89 -12.24 12.32
CA THR A 79 -16.69 -13.34 13.29
C THR A 79 -17.98 -14.14 13.51
N ASP A 80 -17.88 -15.23 14.25
CA ASP A 80 -18.99 -16.07 14.72
C ASP A 80 -19.74 -15.48 15.93
N TRP A 81 -19.42 -14.25 16.34
CA TRP A 81 -20.03 -13.62 17.52
C TRP A 81 -21.54 -13.46 17.39
N THR A 82 -22.25 -13.84 18.45
CA THR A 82 -23.70 -13.71 18.57
C THR A 82 -24.15 -13.28 19.97
N LEU A 83 -25.32 -12.65 20.03
CA LEU A 83 -26.00 -12.24 21.25
C LEU A 83 -27.44 -12.80 21.27
N PRO A 84 -27.82 -13.64 22.24
CA PRO A 84 -29.21 -14.05 22.44
C PRO A 84 -29.99 -12.98 23.20
N ILE A 85 -31.06 -12.44 22.60
CA ILE A 85 -32.02 -11.53 23.21
C ILE A 85 -33.42 -12.12 23.03
N ASP A 86 -34.09 -12.43 24.14
CA ASP A 86 -35.51 -12.81 24.19
C ASP A 86 -35.92 -13.94 23.21
N GLY A 87 -35.05 -14.94 23.10
CA GLY A 87 -35.22 -16.08 22.19
C GLY A 87 -34.72 -15.86 20.75
N THR A 88 -34.31 -14.64 20.40
CA THR A 88 -33.74 -14.29 19.09
C THR A 88 -32.23 -14.13 19.16
N THR A 89 -31.50 -14.84 18.30
CA THR A 89 -30.04 -14.69 18.16
C THR A 89 -29.69 -13.59 17.15
N TYR A 90 -28.95 -12.58 17.59
CA TYR A 90 -28.41 -11.52 16.76
C TYR A 90 -26.93 -11.79 16.45
N SER A 91 -26.53 -11.67 15.18
CA SER A 91 -25.11 -11.66 14.77
C SER A 91 -24.58 -10.23 14.70
N ALA A 92 -23.27 -10.06 14.56
CA ALA A 92 -22.65 -8.75 14.34
C ALA A 92 -23.27 -7.99 13.14
N GLN A 93 -23.56 -8.67 12.02
CA GLN A 93 -24.23 -8.06 10.86
C GLN A 93 -25.62 -7.53 11.21
N ARG A 94 -26.41 -8.27 12.00
CA ARG A 94 -27.76 -7.83 12.42
C ARG A 94 -27.68 -6.60 13.33
N ILE A 95 -26.70 -6.53 14.24
CA ILE A 95 -26.48 -5.34 15.08
C ILE A 95 -26.01 -4.15 14.24
N ALA A 96 -25.09 -4.36 13.29
CA ALA A 96 -24.66 -3.30 12.37
C ALA A 96 -25.79 -2.82 11.45
N ALA A 97 -26.68 -3.71 11.00
CA ALA A 97 -27.85 -3.36 10.19
C ALA A 97 -28.85 -2.45 10.94
N LEU A 98 -29.01 -2.64 12.25
CA LEU A 98 -29.83 -1.75 13.08
C LEU A 98 -29.25 -0.33 13.18
N LEU A 99 -27.91 -0.22 13.23
CA LEU A 99 -27.19 1.05 13.18
C LEU A 99 -27.27 1.72 11.80
N LEU A 100 -26.99 0.98 10.73
CA LEU A 100 -27.12 1.45 9.35
C LEU A 100 -28.57 1.88 9.04
N GLY A 101 -29.56 1.13 9.53
CA GLY A 101 -30.98 1.46 9.41
C GLY A 101 -31.44 2.64 10.29
N ARG A 102 -30.66 3.10 11.28
CA ARG A 102 -30.85 4.40 11.94
C ARG A 102 -30.29 5.51 11.06
N LEU A 103 -29.03 5.40 10.64
CA LEU A 103 -28.35 6.38 9.77
C LEU A 103 -29.12 6.63 8.46
N ARG A 104 -29.64 5.56 7.83
CA ARG A 104 -30.51 5.67 6.66
C ARG A 104 -31.75 6.52 6.94
N ARG A 105 -32.44 6.29 8.07
CA ARG A 105 -33.63 7.08 8.46
C ARG A 105 -33.31 8.54 8.77
N ASP A 106 -32.17 8.83 9.41
CA ASP A 106 -31.72 10.21 9.61
C ASP A 106 -31.47 10.91 8.25
N ALA A 107 -30.88 10.20 7.27
CA ALA A 107 -30.70 10.71 5.91
C ALA A 107 -32.01 10.83 5.11
N GLU A 108 -32.92 9.87 5.20
CA GLU A 108 -34.27 9.92 4.61
C GLU A 108 -35.05 11.15 5.13
N ALA A 109 -34.92 11.46 6.42
CA ALA A 109 -35.55 12.63 7.04
C ALA A 109 -34.91 13.97 6.59
N TRP A 110 -33.59 14.01 6.34
CA TRP A 110 -32.91 15.19 5.78
C TRP A 110 -33.27 15.43 4.31
N VAL A 111 -33.35 14.35 3.52
CA VAL A 111 -33.52 14.39 2.06
C VAL A 111 -34.98 14.59 1.66
N GLY A 112 -35.94 14.03 2.40
CA GLY A 112 -37.36 13.99 2.03
C GLY A 112 -37.73 12.94 0.98
N GLU A 113 -36.77 12.11 0.55
CA GLU A 113 -36.94 10.99 -0.39
C GLU A 113 -36.30 9.71 0.15
N PRO A 114 -36.73 8.51 -0.28
CA PRO A 114 -36.12 7.24 0.12
C PRO A 114 -34.63 7.11 -0.26
N VAL A 115 -33.85 6.57 0.67
CA VAL A 115 -32.42 6.27 0.50
C VAL A 115 -32.26 4.76 0.37
N THR A 116 -31.97 4.26 -0.83
CA THR A 116 -31.86 2.81 -1.12
C THR A 116 -30.47 2.37 -1.56
N GLU A 117 -29.50 3.29 -1.57
CA GLU A 117 -28.16 3.08 -2.10
C GLU A 117 -27.12 3.73 -1.16
N ALA A 118 -25.99 3.07 -0.94
CA ALA A 118 -24.93 3.60 -0.08
C ALA A 118 -23.52 3.19 -0.55
N VAL A 119 -22.55 4.06 -0.29
CA VAL A 119 -21.13 3.70 -0.20
C VAL A 119 -20.76 3.68 1.29
N ILE A 120 -20.12 2.60 1.74
CA ILE A 120 -19.80 2.38 3.16
C ILE A 120 -18.27 2.27 3.35
N THR A 121 -17.73 2.90 4.38
CA THR A 121 -16.29 2.88 4.70
C THR A 121 -15.84 1.59 5.39
N VAL A 122 -14.68 1.08 5.00
CA VAL A 122 -14.01 -0.06 5.65
C VAL A 122 -12.53 0.23 5.92
N PRO A 123 -11.96 -0.30 7.02
CA PRO A 123 -10.53 -0.26 7.30
C PRO A 123 -9.72 -0.82 6.14
N ALA A 124 -8.48 -0.36 5.99
CA ALA A 124 -7.59 -0.77 4.91
C ALA A 124 -7.35 -2.30 4.92
N ASP A 125 -7.20 -2.87 6.12
CA ASP A 125 -6.86 -4.27 6.37
C ASP A 125 -8.08 -5.22 6.47
N PHE A 126 -9.30 -4.73 6.26
CA PHE A 126 -10.49 -5.59 6.20
C PHE A 126 -10.40 -6.59 5.04
N GLY A 127 -10.15 -7.87 5.34
CA GLY A 127 -10.25 -8.99 4.40
C GLY A 127 -11.70 -9.34 4.02
N GLU A 128 -11.88 -10.29 3.09
CA GLU A 128 -13.17 -10.49 2.42
C GLU A 128 -14.31 -10.84 3.38
N ALA A 129 -14.11 -11.74 4.34
CA ALA A 129 -15.14 -12.10 5.32
C ALA A 129 -15.67 -10.89 6.12
N ARG A 130 -14.81 -9.92 6.46
CA ARG A 130 -15.23 -8.68 7.14
C ARG A 130 -15.91 -7.71 6.17
N ARG A 131 -15.40 -7.57 4.93
CA ARG A 131 -16.04 -6.76 3.87
C ARG A 131 -17.44 -7.28 3.55
N GLN A 132 -17.59 -8.59 3.36
CA GLN A 132 -18.86 -9.23 3.08
C GLN A 132 -19.86 -9.06 4.23
N ALA A 133 -19.41 -9.19 5.49
CA ALA A 133 -20.24 -8.88 6.66
C ALA A 133 -20.74 -7.42 6.71
N VAL A 134 -20.00 -6.46 6.13
CA VAL A 134 -20.47 -5.06 5.94
C VAL A 134 -21.48 -4.96 4.79
N ARG A 135 -21.29 -5.68 3.67
CA ARG A 135 -22.28 -5.74 2.57
C ARG A 135 -23.62 -6.29 3.09
N GLU A 136 -23.59 -7.45 3.76
CA GLU A 136 -24.73 -8.10 4.42
C GLU A 136 -25.44 -7.17 5.41
N ALA A 137 -24.70 -6.41 6.23
CA ALA A 137 -25.28 -5.45 7.16
C ALA A 137 -26.00 -4.29 6.43
N GLY A 138 -25.49 -3.85 5.28
CA GLY A 138 -26.15 -2.88 4.41
C GLY A 138 -27.43 -3.42 3.79
N GLU A 139 -27.39 -4.63 3.22
CA GLU A 139 -28.54 -5.31 2.64
C GLU A 139 -29.66 -5.54 3.68
N LEU A 140 -29.30 -5.99 4.89
CA LEU A 140 -30.22 -6.14 6.03
C LEU A 140 -30.79 -4.79 6.51
N ALA A 141 -30.10 -3.67 6.28
CA ALA A 141 -30.59 -2.31 6.53
C ALA A 141 -31.44 -1.75 5.37
N GLY A 142 -31.65 -2.52 4.30
CA GLY A 142 -32.37 -2.08 3.11
C GLY A 142 -31.57 -1.12 2.23
N LEU A 143 -30.23 -1.25 2.21
CA LEU A 143 -29.33 -0.47 1.38
C LEU A 143 -28.64 -1.35 0.33
N THR A 144 -28.67 -0.92 -0.92
CA THR A 144 -27.82 -1.45 -1.99
C THR A 144 -26.42 -0.87 -1.80
N VAL A 145 -25.43 -1.71 -1.46
CA VAL A 145 -24.06 -1.26 -1.20
C VAL A 145 -23.31 -1.12 -2.52
N LEU A 146 -23.25 0.10 -3.06
CA LEU A 146 -22.66 0.42 -4.36
C LEU A 146 -21.14 0.19 -4.41
N ARG A 147 -20.44 0.46 -3.31
CA ARG A 147 -18.99 0.20 -3.14
C ARG A 147 -18.66 0.17 -1.64
N LEU A 148 -17.70 -0.66 -1.27
CA LEU A 148 -16.98 -0.51 -0.01
C LEU A 148 -15.69 0.26 -0.30
N ILE A 149 -15.54 1.44 0.31
CA ILE A 149 -14.38 2.32 0.09
C ILE A 149 -13.37 2.17 1.25
N SER A 150 -12.08 2.12 0.92
CA SER A 150 -11.02 2.16 1.92
C SER A 150 -11.07 3.47 2.72
N GLU A 151 -10.98 3.40 4.05
CA GLU A 151 -11.03 4.59 4.91
C GLU A 151 -9.95 5.64 4.54
N PRO A 152 -8.70 5.28 4.20
CA PRO A 152 -7.72 6.22 3.64
C PRO A 152 -8.13 6.83 2.28
N GLY A 153 -8.70 6.04 1.36
CA GLY A 153 -9.18 6.53 0.07
C GLY A 153 -10.34 7.53 0.20
N ALA A 154 -11.25 7.28 1.14
CA ALA A 154 -12.32 8.22 1.48
C ALA A 154 -11.78 9.54 2.05
N VAL A 155 -10.78 9.50 2.95
CA VAL A 155 -10.08 10.70 3.42
C VAL A 155 -9.43 11.46 2.26
N GLY A 156 -8.80 10.75 1.32
CA GLY A 156 -8.19 11.32 0.11
C GLY A 156 -9.18 12.10 -0.76
N LEU A 157 -10.35 11.52 -1.04
CA LEU A 157 -11.42 12.19 -1.78
C LEU A 157 -11.89 13.48 -1.10
N ALA A 158 -12.22 13.42 0.19
CA ALA A 158 -12.72 14.57 0.95
C ALA A 158 -11.67 15.69 1.10
N TYR A 159 -10.40 15.32 1.25
CA TYR A 159 -9.28 16.27 1.31
C TYR A 159 -9.00 16.93 -0.04
N GLY A 160 -9.08 16.18 -1.13
CA GLY A 160 -8.79 16.66 -2.48
C GLY A 160 -9.81 17.67 -3.00
N THR A 161 -11.11 17.41 -2.82
CA THR A 161 -12.19 18.26 -3.37
C THR A 161 -12.28 19.65 -2.78
N ASP A 162 -11.66 19.90 -1.63
CA ASP A 162 -11.67 21.21 -0.97
C ASP A 162 -10.55 22.15 -1.50
N ARG A 163 -9.76 21.74 -2.50
CA ARG A 163 -8.51 22.42 -2.88
C ARG A 163 -8.25 22.51 -4.39
N ASP A 164 -7.80 23.69 -4.84
CA ASP A 164 -7.24 23.90 -6.19
C ASP A 164 -5.76 23.45 -6.23
N ALA A 165 -5.49 22.15 -6.04
CA ALA A 165 -4.14 21.63 -5.79
C ALA A 165 -3.37 21.17 -7.05
N ASP A 166 -2.04 21.39 -7.04
CA ASP A 166 -1.06 20.72 -7.91
C ASP A 166 -0.90 19.22 -7.56
N GLU A 167 0.02 18.49 -8.22
CA GLU A 167 0.36 17.11 -7.84
C GLU A 167 0.93 17.05 -6.39
N GLU A 168 0.15 16.51 -5.43
CA GLU A 168 0.56 16.29 -4.03
C GLU A 168 0.72 14.78 -3.72
N THR A 169 1.80 14.40 -3.04
CA THR A 169 1.98 13.05 -2.47
C THR A 169 1.65 13.10 -0.97
N VAL A 170 0.55 12.47 -0.59
CA VAL A 170 -0.11 12.65 0.70
C VAL A 170 -0.03 11.39 1.55
N LEU A 171 0.52 11.52 2.76
CA LEU A 171 0.38 10.49 3.79
C LEU A 171 -0.90 10.74 4.59
N VAL A 172 -1.88 9.86 4.43
CA VAL A 172 -3.07 9.79 5.28
C VAL A 172 -2.77 8.91 6.49
N CYS A 173 -3.02 9.41 7.70
CA CYS A 173 -3.00 8.64 8.94
C CYS A 173 -4.32 8.83 9.69
N ARG A 174 -5.10 7.77 9.82
CA ARG A 174 -6.38 7.77 10.53
C ARG A 174 -6.31 6.92 11.79
N LEU A 175 -6.64 7.49 12.95
CA LEU A 175 -6.83 6.75 14.19
C LEU A 175 -8.28 6.90 14.64
N GLY A 176 -9.08 5.88 14.31
CA GLY A 176 -10.48 5.78 14.68
C GLY A 176 -10.67 5.29 16.12
N GLY A 177 -11.93 5.01 16.45
CA GLY A 177 -12.27 4.38 17.73
C GLY A 177 -11.74 2.96 17.89
N GLY A 178 -11.66 2.20 16.78
CA GLY A 178 -11.19 0.81 16.81
C GLY A 178 -10.26 0.35 15.70
N SER A 179 -9.92 1.20 14.72
CA SER A 179 -8.92 0.90 13.69
C SER A 179 -7.90 2.03 13.54
N PHE A 180 -6.69 1.65 13.16
CA PHE A 180 -5.63 2.55 12.72
C PHE A 180 -5.34 2.23 11.26
N ASP A 181 -5.45 3.23 10.39
CA ASP A 181 -5.43 3.08 8.94
C ASP A 181 -4.48 4.11 8.34
N VAL A 182 -3.56 3.66 7.49
CA VAL A 182 -2.59 4.54 6.82
C VAL A 182 -2.61 4.32 5.32
N GLY A 183 -2.39 5.37 4.56
CA GLY A 183 -2.36 5.34 3.10
C GLY A 183 -1.38 6.35 2.53
N VAL A 184 -0.66 5.97 1.47
CA VAL A 184 0.11 6.91 0.63
C VAL A 184 -0.66 7.10 -0.66
N LEU A 185 -1.06 8.34 -0.92
CA LEU A 185 -1.93 8.72 -2.04
C LEU A 185 -1.20 9.74 -2.93
N GLU A 186 -1.24 9.57 -4.25
CA GLU A 186 -0.93 10.65 -5.20
C GLU A 186 -2.23 11.34 -5.62
N LEU A 187 -2.28 12.67 -5.46
CA LEU A 187 -3.42 13.50 -5.79
C LEU A 187 -3.05 14.48 -6.91
N GLY A 188 -3.93 14.72 -7.87
CA GLY A 188 -3.69 15.76 -8.89
C GLY A 188 -4.66 15.72 -10.08
N TRP A 189 -4.52 16.67 -10.99
CA TRP A 189 -5.41 16.82 -12.14
C TRP A 189 -4.95 16.05 -13.38
N ALA A 190 -5.79 15.13 -13.86
CA ALA A 190 -5.69 14.50 -15.17
C ALA A 190 -6.65 15.20 -16.15
N GLY A 191 -6.20 16.31 -16.74
CA GLY A 191 -7.08 17.20 -17.52
C GLY A 191 -8.17 17.79 -16.62
N ASN A 192 -9.44 17.60 -16.97
CA ASN A 192 -10.58 18.12 -16.21
C ASN A 192 -11.08 17.13 -15.11
N THR A 193 -10.28 16.13 -14.73
CA THR A 193 -10.62 15.17 -13.68
C THR A 193 -9.58 15.21 -12.57
N PHE A 194 -10.01 15.47 -11.33
CA PHE A 194 -9.17 15.27 -10.15
C PHE A 194 -9.05 13.78 -9.87
N VAL A 195 -7.81 13.29 -9.77
CA VAL A 195 -7.49 11.88 -9.52
C VAL A 195 -6.97 11.75 -8.09
N VAL A 196 -7.49 10.74 -7.41
CA VAL A 196 -7.00 10.22 -6.14
C VAL A 196 -6.47 8.82 -6.44
N ASP A 197 -5.16 8.65 -6.48
CA ASP A 197 -4.50 7.36 -6.71
C ASP A 197 -3.94 6.81 -5.40
N VAL A 198 -4.52 5.72 -4.91
CA VAL A 198 -4.14 5.07 -3.65
C VAL A 198 -2.96 4.13 -3.92
N GLY A 199 -1.74 4.66 -3.86
CA GLY A 199 -0.52 3.91 -4.17
C GLY A 199 -0.29 2.72 -3.22
N ALA A 200 -0.57 2.89 -1.92
CA ALA A 200 -0.64 1.78 -0.97
C ALA A 200 -1.49 2.12 0.26
N THR A 201 -1.95 1.07 0.97
CA THR A 201 -2.58 1.17 2.30
C THR A 201 -2.12 0.06 3.23
N ALA A 202 -1.99 0.38 4.52
CA ALA A 202 -1.83 -0.59 5.61
C ALA A 202 -2.74 -0.21 6.78
N GLY A 203 -2.99 -1.13 7.71
CA GLY A 203 -3.81 -0.85 8.88
C GLY A 203 -3.84 -1.99 9.91
N ASP A 204 -4.55 -1.74 11.00
CA ASP A 204 -4.82 -2.67 12.09
C ASP A 204 -6.23 -2.40 12.65
N HIS A 205 -7.20 -3.22 12.27
CA HIS A 205 -8.60 -3.14 12.72
C HIS A 205 -8.83 -3.51 14.20
N LEU A 206 -7.76 -3.84 14.94
CA LEU A 206 -7.75 -4.13 16.38
C LEU A 206 -6.79 -3.17 17.13
N LEU A 207 -6.60 -1.97 16.60
CA LEU A 207 -5.85 -0.86 17.19
C LEU A 207 -6.62 0.45 17.06
N GLY A 208 -7.16 1.00 18.13
CA GLY A 208 -7.89 2.27 18.07
C GLY A 208 -8.11 2.90 19.44
N GLY A 209 -8.79 4.05 19.48
CA GLY A 209 -9.03 4.82 20.71
C GLY A 209 -9.57 4.00 21.90
N GLU A 210 -10.38 2.97 21.66
CA GLU A 210 -10.92 2.05 22.67
C GLU A 210 -9.84 1.23 23.39
N ASP A 211 -8.67 1.00 22.78
CA ASP A 211 -7.56 0.28 23.40
C ASP A 211 -6.76 1.18 24.34
N TRP A 212 -6.67 2.48 24.04
CA TRP A 212 -6.19 3.50 24.99
C TRP A 212 -7.15 3.62 26.18
N ASP A 213 -8.47 3.61 25.94
CA ASP A 213 -9.48 3.65 27.00
C ASP A 213 -9.43 2.42 27.89
N ARG A 214 -9.25 1.22 27.30
CA ARG A 214 -9.02 -0.02 28.06
C ARG A 214 -7.74 0.08 28.89
N ALA A 215 -6.61 0.48 28.32
CA ALA A 215 -5.35 0.57 29.06
C ALA A 215 -5.43 1.51 30.28
N VAL A 216 -6.14 2.63 30.16
CA VAL A 216 -6.42 3.52 31.30
C VAL A 216 -7.43 2.91 32.28
N ALA A 217 -8.52 2.29 31.80
CA ALA A 217 -9.51 1.64 32.67
C ALA A 217 -8.94 0.47 33.48
N ASP A 218 -8.05 -0.34 32.87
CA ASP A 218 -7.38 -1.47 33.53
C ASP A 218 -6.37 -0.97 34.58
N TRP A 219 -5.68 0.15 34.32
CA TRP A 219 -4.83 0.83 35.30
C TRP A 219 -5.64 1.39 36.48
N LEU A 220 -6.79 2.02 36.20
CA LEU A 220 -7.73 2.53 37.21
C LEU A 220 -8.29 1.38 38.09
N ALA A 221 -8.69 0.26 37.48
CA ALA A 221 -9.14 -0.92 38.22
C ALA A 221 -8.03 -1.52 39.09
N THR A 222 -6.80 -1.59 38.56
CA THR A 222 -5.61 -2.06 39.30
C THR A 222 -5.31 -1.16 40.50
N ARG A 223 -5.37 0.16 40.31
CA ARG A 223 -5.20 1.16 41.38
C ARG A 223 -6.24 0.99 42.49
N PHE A 224 -7.51 0.93 42.10
CA PHE A 224 -8.62 0.78 43.03
C PHE A 224 -8.56 -0.54 43.81
N HIS A 225 -8.19 -1.65 43.14
CA HIS A 225 -7.97 -2.93 43.81
C HIS A 225 -6.82 -2.88 44.81
N ALA A 226 -5.71 -2.20 44.49
CA ALA A 226 -4.59 -2.04 45.43
C ALA A 226 -4.95 -1.16 46.65
N ALA A 227 -5.84 -0.17 46.46
CA ALA A 227 -6.28 0.74 47.52
C ALA A 227 -7.39 0.17 48.44
N HIS A 228 -8.29 -0.65 47.90
CA HIS A 228 -9.51 -1.08 48.60
C HIS A 228 -9.73 -2.60 48.66
N GLY A 229 -8.90 -3.42 48.00
CA GLY A 229 -9.05 -4.88 47.90
C GLY A 229 -10.22 -5.35 47.00
N VAL A 230 -11.00 -4.42 46.44
CA VAL A 230 -12.17 -4.71 45.61
C VAL A 230 -11.78 -4.74 44.13
N ASP A 231 -12.08 -5.84 43.45
CA ASP A 231 -11.80 -6.06 42.02
C ASP A 231 -12.98 -5.57 41.17
N LEU A 232 -12.85 -4.36 40.59
CA LEU A 232 -13.87 -3.74 39.74
C LEU A 232 -14.08 -4.46 38.40
N THR A 233 -13.19 -5.37 37.98
CA THR A 233 -13.30 -6.04 36.67
C THR A 233 -14.43 -7.07 36.61
N ARG A 234 -15.07 -7.36 37.75
CA ARG A 234 -16.14 -8.36 37.92
C ARG A 234 -17.56 -7.77 37.89
N ASP A 235 -17.70 -6.46 37.76
CA ASP A 235 -18.98 -5.77 37.62
C ASP A 235 -18.99 -5.00 36.30
N ASP A 236 -19.80 -5.46 35.34
CA ASP A 236 -19.96 -4.81 34.03
C ASP A 236 -20.37 -3.33 34.16
N THR A 237 -21.09 -2.98 35.22
CA THR A 237 -21.49 -1.59 35.55
C THR A 237 -20.27 -0.75 35.90
N ALA A 238 -19.38 -1.28 36.75
CA ALA A 238 -18.14 -0.62 37.13
C ALA A 238 -17.19 -0.53 35.92
N VAL A 239 -17.00 -1.62 35.17
CA VAL A 239 -16.17 -1.65 33.94
C VAL A 239 -16.68 -0.63 32.91
N ARG A 240 -18.00 -0.51 32.72
CA ARG A 240 -18.59 0.52 31.84
C ARG A 240 -18.20 1.93 32.29
N ARG A 241 -18.43 2.24 33.56
CA ARG A 241 -18.18 3.57 34.14
C ARG A 241 -16.70 3.93 34.17
N LEU A 242 -15.81 2.95 34.37
CA LEU A 242 -14.36 3.10 34.24
C LEU A 242 -13.95 3.45 32.81
N ARG A 243 -14.47 2.74 31.80
CA ARG A 243 -14.17 3.03 30.38
C ARG A 243 -14.63 4.41 29.94
N GLU A 244 -15.83 4.83 30.34
CA GLU A 244 -16.31 6.18 30.08
C GLU A 244 -15.46 7.26 30.78
N ALA A 245 -14.99 6.99 32.00
CA ALA A 245 -14.11 7.91 32.72
C ALA A 245 -12.72 7.97 32.07
N ALA A 246 -12.20 6.84 31.59
CA ALA A 246 -10.97 6.74 30.82
C ALA A 246 -11.05 7.50 29.48
N GLU A 247 -12.14 7.38 28.72
CA GLU A 247 -12.34 8.09 27.46
C GLU A 247 -12.39 9.61 27.67
N ARG A 248 -13.07 10.07 28.73
CA ARG A 248 -13.03 11.49 29.12
C ARG A 248 -11.62 11.92 29.48
N ALA A 249 -10.89 11.15 30.29
CA ALA A 249 -9.53 11.48 30.71
C ALA A 249 -8.51 11.52 29.53
N LYS A 250 -8.56 10.54 28.63
CA LYS A 250 -7.80 10.51 27.36
C LYS A 250 -8.08 11.77 26.51
N THR A 251 -9.35 12.16 26.46
CA THR A 251 -9.81 13.35 25.72
C THR A 251 -9.27 14.63 26.34
N ASP A 252 -9.40 14.80 27.66
CA ASP A 252 -8.84 15.94 28.39
C ASP A 252 -7.33 16.07 28.16
N LEU A 253 -6.59 14.95 28.29
CA LEU A 253 -5.14 14.92 28.17
C LEU A 253 -4.62 15.22 26.75
N SER A 254 -5.49 15.17 25.74
CA SER A 254 -5.16 15.62 24.38
C SER A 254 -4.92 17.14 24.29
N SER A 255 -5.41 17.93 25.26
CA SER A 255 -5.15 19.37 25.37
C SER A 255 -4.42 19.71 26.69
N SER A 256 -4.84 19.13 27.80
CA SER A 256 -4.32 19.34 29.16
C SER A 256 -3.10 18.45 29.50
N ALA A 257 -2.21 18.92 30.37
CA ALA A 257 -1.06 18.12 30.85
C ALA A 257 -1.44 17.11 31.97
N ARG A 258 -2.57 17.33 32.64
CA ARG A 258 -3.14 16.46 33.68
C ARG A 258 -4.67 16.59 33.72
N THR A 259 -5.34 15.57 34.24
CA THR A 259 -6.77 15.57 34.60
C THR A 259 -7.01 14.74 35.88
N THR A 260 -8.22 14.83 36.43
CA THR A 260 -8.66 14.04 37.59
C THR A 260 -9.78 13.10 37.16
N VAL A 261 -9.60 11.80 37.39
CA VAL A 261 -10.57 10.76 37.07
C VAL A 261 -11.40 10.47 38.30
N GLY A 262 -12.66 10.92 38.30
CA GLY A 262 -13.62 10.69 39.38
C GLY A 262 -14.71 9.68 38.99
N VAL A 263 -14.85 8.58 39.73
CA VAL A 263 -16.00 7.67 39.64
C VAL A 263 -16.59 7.47 41.05
N PRO A 264 -17.58 8.29 41.45
CA PRO A 264 -18.17 8.21 42.78
C PRO A 264 -19.13 7.00 42.90
N PHE A 265 -19.21 6.37 44.07
CA PHE A 265 -20.05 5.18 44.28
C PHE A 265 -19.77 4.09 43.22
N VAL A 266 -18.49 3.75 43.01
CA VAL A 266 -18.07 2.75 41.99
C VAL A 266 -18.17 1.32 42.52
N ALA A 267 -18.10 1.14 43.84
CA ALA A 267 -18.33 -0.12 44.54
C ALA A 267 -18.84 0.15 45.97
N ALA A 268 -19.05 -0.90 46.75
CA ALA A 268 -19.34 -0.84 48.18
C ALA A 268 -18.45 -1.80 48.97
N SER A 269 -18.36 -1.57 50.27
CA SER A 269 -17.62 -2.36 51.25
C SER A 269 -18.43 -2.50 52.54
N ASP A 270 -17.98 -3.36 53.46
CA ASP A 270 -18.53 -3.48 54.83
C ASP A 270 -18.44 -2.17 55.64
N HIS A 271 -17.74 -1.15 55.14
CA HIS A 271 -17.59 0.17 55.75
C HIS A 271 -18.32 1.28 54.98
N GLY A 272 -19.09 0.92 53.94
CA GLY A 272 -19.89 1.86 53.14
C GLY A 272 -19.45 1.95 51.67
N PRO A 273 -19.98 2.93 50.91
CA PRO A 273 -19.66 3.11 49.51
C PRO A 273 -18.21 3.52 49.28
N LEU A 274 -17.67 3.09 48.14
CA LEU A 274 -16.31 3.41 47.70
C LEU A 274 -16.34 4.30 46.45
N HIS A 275 -15.34 5.17 46.33
CA HIS A 275 -15.22 6.18 45.29
C HIS A 275 -13.83 6.07 44.68
N LEU A 276 -13.71 6.16 43.36
CA LEU A 276 -12.43 6.34 42.69
C LEU A 276 -12.18 7.84 42.50
N ASP A 277 -10.99 8.29 42.89
CA ASP A 277 -10.45 9.64 42.64
C ASP A 277 -8.93 9.51 42.40
N GLU A 278 -8.51 9.54 41.13
CA GLU A 278 -7.10 9.40 40.71
C GLU A 278 -6.68 10.58 39.83
N GLN A 279 -5.47 11.11 40.01
CA GLN A 279 -4.87 12.07 39.08
C GLN A 279 -4.09 11.31 37.99
N LEU A 280 -4.30 11.69 36.73
CA LEU A 280 -3.62 11.13 35.57
C LEU A 280 -2.92 12.25 34.79
N THR A 281 -1.63 12.09 34.49
CA THR A 281 -0.88 13.02 33.63
C THR A 281 -0.85 12.54 32.17
N ARG A 282 -0.46 13.43 31.24
CA ARG A 282 -0.20 13.03 29.85
C ARG A 282 0.97 12.04 29.76
N GLU A 283 2.00 12.25 30.57
CA GLU A 283 3.15 11.34 30.67
C GLU A 283 2.71 9.94 31.14
N ASP A 284 1.78 9.85 32.11
CA ASP A 284 1.18 8.57 32.51
C ASP A 284 0.38 7.92 31.39
N LEU A 285 -0.44 8.68 30.66
CA LEU A 285 -1.21 8.15 29.51
C LEU A 285 -0.27 7.59 28.43
N GLU A 286 0.76 8.35 28.04
CA GLU A 286 1.73 7.95 27.03
C GLU A 286 2.56 6.74 27.50
N ARG A 287 2.98 6.70 28.77
CA ARG A 287 3.66 5.57 29.40
C ARG A 287 2.78 4.31 29.50
N LEU A 288 1.47 4.46 29.74
CA LEU A 288 0.50 3.35 29.78
C LEU A 288 0.15 2.80 28.39
N THR A 289 0.34 3.60 27.33
CA THR A 289 -0.13 3.27 25.97
C THR A 289 0.99 3.21 24.92
N GLY A 290 2.25 3.28 25.36
CA GLY A 290 3.44 3.23 24.48
C GLY A 290 3.44 2.04 23.52
N SER A 291 3.08 0.84 23.98
CA SER A 291 2.99 -0.37 23.15
C SER A 291 1.88 -0.32 22.08
N LEU A 292 0.87 0.54 22.26
CA LEU A 292 -0.15 0.80 21.24
C LEU A 292 0.37 1.80 20.19
N ARG A 293 1.14 2.82 20.60
CA ARG A 293 1.87 3.72 19.70
C ARG A 293 2.91 2.95 18.87
N GLU A 294 3.64 2.02 19.48
CA GLU A 294 4.65 1.18 18.83
C GLU A 294 4.06 0.30 17.71
N ARG A 295 2.79 -0.15 17.82
CA ARG A 295 2.09 -0.86 16.73
C ARG A 295 1.83 0.02 15.49
N CYS A 296 1.69 1.33 15.65
CA CYS A 296 1.47 2.24 14.52
C CYS A 296 2.74 2.44 13.65
N ALA A 297 3.93 2.40 14.26
CA ALA A 297 5.22 2.65 13.61
C ALA A 297 5.52 1.73 12.39
N PRO A 298 5.45 0.39 12.49
CA PRO A 298 5.73 -0.49 11.35
C PRO A 298 4.71 -0.34 10.22
N LEU A 299 3.47 0.07 10.51
CA LEU A 299 2.44 0.30 9.49
C LEU A 299 2.75 1.55 8.65
N LEU A 300 3.26 2.61 9.29
CA LEU A 300 3.73 3.82 8.61
C LEU A 300 4.92 3.54 7.69
N ARG A 301 5.90 2.75 8.14
CA ARG A 301 7.04 2.31 7.31
C ARG A 301 6.57 1.45 6.14
N ARG A 302 5.77 0.41 6.44
CA ARG A 302 5.23 -0.51 5.43
C ARG A 302 4.46 0.20 4.33
N VAL A 303 3.59 1.17 4.65
CA VAL A 303 2.79 1.83 3.61
C VAL A 303 3.64 2.74 2.70
N MET A 304 4.76 3.28 3.21
CA MET A 304 5.74 3.99 2.38
C MET A 304 6.57 3.02 1.51
N GLU A 305 6.97 1.88 2.06
CA GLU A 305 7.67 0.80 1.36
C GLU A 305 6.80 0.16 0.25
N ASP A 306 5.56 -0.24 0.57
CA ASP A 306 4.57 -0.81 -0.37
C ASP A 306 4.23 0.20 -1.50
N ALA A 307 4.28 1.51 -1.22
CA ALA A 307 4.09 2.58 -2.22
C ALA A 307 5.36 2.94 -3.02
N TYR A 308 6.54 2.44 -2.63
CA TYR A 308 7.87 2.86 -3.15
C TYR A 308 8.19 4.36 -2.96
N VAL A 309 7.55 5.02 -1.99
CA VAL A 309 7.67 6.45 -1.71
C VAL A 309 8.60 6.66 -0.51
N SER A 310 9.68 7.41 -0.67
CA SER A 310 10.56 7.71 0.46
C SER A 310 9.91 8.72 1.43
N PRO A 311 10.31 8.71 2.72
CA PRO A 311 9.89 9.74 3.68
C PRO A 311 10.15 11.17 3.22
N GLY A 312 11.09 11.41 2.30
CA GLY A 312 11.38 12.72 1.71
C GLY A 312 10.32 13.20 0.71
N GLU A 313 9.68 12.29 -0.02
CA GLU A 313 8.76 12.59 -1.12
C GLU A 313 7.33 12.95 -0.67
N ILE A 314 6.97 12.66 0.59
CA ILE A 314 5.70 13.10 1.20
C ILE A 314 5.64 14.63 1.26
N THR A 315 4.65 15.24 0.60
CA THR A 315 4.41 16.69 0.61
C THR A 315 3.39 17.13 1.68
N ARG A 316 2.44 16.25 2.03
CA ARG A 316 1.35 16.53 2.97
C ARG A 316 1.13 15.40 3.97
N ILE A 317 0.72 15.75 5.19
CA ILE A 317 0.24 14.80 6.20
C ILE A 317 -1.22 15.13 6.50
N VAL A 318 -2.12 14.16 6.34
CA VAL A 318 -3.55 14.30 6.63
C VAL A 318 -3.93 13.38 7.79
N LEU A 319 -4.40 13.98 8.88
CA LEU A 319 -4.85 13.29 10.08
C LEU A 319 -6.39 13.26 10.14
N SER A 320 -6.98 12.10 10.43
CA SER A 320 -8.44 11.97 10.58
C SER A 320 -8.85 10.94 11.65
N GLY A 321 -10.07 11.06 12.17
CA GLY A 321 -10.56 10.25 13.29
C GLY A 321 -10.20 10.83 14.67
N GLY A 322 -11.02 10.53 15.68
CA GLY A 322 -10.92 11.16 17.00
C GLY A 322 -9.59 10.92 17.73
N GLY A 323 -8.94 9.78 17.51
CA GLY A 323 -7.67 9.44 18.14
C GLY A 323 -6.52 10.35 17.72
N THR A 324 -6.57 10.96 16.53
CA THR A 324 -5.52 11.88 16.05
C THR A 324 -5.58 13.27 16.71
N ARG A 325 -6.49 13.47 17.68
CA ARG A 325 -6.44 14.62 18.61
C ARG A 325 -5.27 14.49 19.60
N MET A 326 -4.89 13.27 19.99
CA MET A 326 -3.74 12.99 20.86
C MET A 326 -2.42 13.42 20.20
N PRO A 327 -1.52 14.17 20.89
CA PRO A 327 -0.24 14.61 20.31
C PRO A 327 0.64 13.46 19.81
N ALA A 328 0.78 12.41 20.62
CA ALA A 328 1.72 11.31 20.42
C ALA A 328 1.68 10.61 19.04
N LEU A 329 0.55 10.63 18.34
CA LEU A 329 0.47 10.12 16.96
C LEU A 329 1.03 11.11 15.93
N ALA A 330 0.76 12.40 16.07
CA ALA A 330 1.36 13.43 15.22
C ALA A 330 2.87 13.52 15.46
N ASP A 331 3.31 13.25 16.69
CA ASP A 331 4.72 13.18 17.07
C ASP A 331 5.39 11.93 16.44
N LEU A 332 4.77 10.74 16.57
CA LEU A 332 5.22 9.52 15.88
C LEU A 332 5.33 9.72 14.35
N VAL A 333 4.32 10.31 13.70
CA VAL A 333 4.35 10.53 12.25
C VAL A 333 5.47 11.49 11.84
N ARG A 334 5.91 12.42 12.71
CA ARG A 334 7.10 13.26 12.45
C ARG A 334 8.41 12.50 12.68
N GLU A 335 8.47 11.59 13.65
CA GLU A 335 9.63 10.72 13.89
C GLU A 335 9.87 9.77 12.70
N GLU A 336 8.83 9.08 12.23
CA GLU A 336 8.89 8.18 11.06
C GLU A 336 9.21 8.91 9.74
N LEU A 337 8.99 10.22 9.67
CA LEU A 337 9.25 11.05 8.49
C LEU A 337 10.59 11.83 8.54
N ALA A 338 11.45 11.50 9.51
CA ALA A 338 12.88 11.82 9.66
C ALA A 338 13.46 12.97 8.80
N GLU A 339 13.65 14.14 9.42
CA GLU A 339 14.38 15.33 8.90
C GLU A 339 14.15 15.72 7.42
N GLY A 340 12.93 15.51 6.92
CA GLY A 340 12.42 16.26 5.77
C GLY A 340 12.18 17.76 6.09
N PRO A 341 11.82 18.58 5.09
CA PRO A 341 11.42 19.97 5.32
C PRO A 341 10.26 20.06 6.33
N GLN A 342 10.42 20.91 7.35
CA GLN A 342 9.44 21.09 8.44
C GLN A 342 8.09 21.71 7.98
N GLU A 343 7.97 22.06 6.70
CA GLU A 343 6.82 22.74 6.09
C GLU A 343 5.64 21.80 5.74
N ARG A 344 5.76 20.50 6.05
CA ARG A 344 4.70 19.48 5.88
C ARG A 344 3.46 19.84 6.70
N THR A 345 2.56 20.58 6.07
CA THR A 345 1.34 21.07 6.71
C THR A 345 0.46 19.90 7.14
N THR A 346 0.36 19.70 8.45
CA THR A 346 -0.52 18.68 9.04
C THR A 346 -1.96 19.19 8.97
N VAL A 347 -2.79 18.55 8.14
CA VAL A 347 -4.22 18.91 8.01
C VAL A 347 -5.05 17.94 8.84
N ARG A 348 -5.85 18.44 9.77
CA ARG A 348 -6.89 17.66 10.46
C ARG A 348 -8.18 17.78 9.66
N VAL A 349 -8.66 16.67 9.08
CA VAL A 349 -9.94 16.65 8.35
C VAL A 349 -10.95 15.86 9.18
N GLU A 350 -11.79 16.59 9.91
CA GLU A 350 -12.95 16.04 10.61
C GLU A 350 -14.04 15.68 9.60
N GLU A 351 -14.87 14.68 9.88
CA GLU A 351 -15.91 14.14 8.96
C GLU A 351 -15.38 13.62 7.59
N ALA A 352 -14.06 13.48 7.40
CA ALA A 352 -13.43 13.14 6.12
C ALA A 352 -13.96 11.84 5.49
N CYS A 353 -14.03 10.77 6.28
CA CYS A 353 -14.43 9.44 5.80
C CYS A 353 -15.88 9.44 5.27
N VAL A 354 -16.80 10.10 5.97
CA VAL A 354 -18.21 10.17 5.55
C VAL A 354 -18.40 11.10 4.34
N ARG A 355 -17.68 12.23 4.30
CA ARG A 355 -17.67 13.12 3.11
C ARG A 355 -17.13 12.39 1.89
N GLY A 356 -16.02 11.66 2.03
CA GLY A 356 -15.40 10.86 0.96
C GLY A 356 -16.30 9.76 0.42
N ALA A 357 -16.99 9.03 1.30
CA ALA A 357 -17.99 8.05 0.90
C ALA A 357 -19.15 8.69 0.10
N ALA A 358 -19.60 9.89 0.47
CA ALA A 358 -20.68 10.58 -0.25
C ALA A 358 -20.24 11.13 -1.60
N LEU A 359 -18.99 11.60 -1.72
CA LEU A 359 -18.36 11.92 -3.02
C LEU A 359 -18.28 10.68 -3.92
N GLN A 360 -17.85 9.54 -3.38
CA GLN A 360 -17.77 8.29 -4.11
C GLN A 360 -19.16 7.79 -4.56
N ALA A 361 -20.20 7.96 -3.74
CA ALA A 361 -21.59 7.66 -4.10
C ALA A 361 -22.09 8.57 -5.23
N ALA A 362 -21.76 9.87 -5.20
CA ALA A 362 -22.09 10.82 -6.26
C ALA A 362 -21.39 10.51 -7.59
N VAL A 363 -20.15 10.03 -7.56
CA VAL A 363 -19.43 9.57 -8.76
C VAL A 363 -20.06 8.30 -9.34
N LEU A 364 -20.39 7.30 -8.51
CA LEU A 364 -20.99 6.03 -8.99
C LEU A 364 -22.40 6.19 -9.56
N THR A 365 -23.19 7.12 -9.01
CA THR A 365 -24.52 7.47 -9.54
C THR A 365 -24.47 8.46 -10.71
N GLY A 366 -23.28 8.95 -11.09
CA GLY A 366 -23.09 9.96 -12.14
C GLY A 366 -23.57 11.37 -11.77
N ALA A 367 -23.98 11.59 -10.51
CA ALA A 367 -24.38 12.89 -9.98
C ALA A 367 -23.21 13.89 -9.87
N HIS A 368 -21.97 13.39 -9.79
CA HIS A 368 -20.74 14.16 -9.90
C HIS A 368 -19.82 13.60 -11.00
N GLN A 369 -19.16 14.49 -11.75
CA GLN A 369 -18.18 14.15 -12.79
C GLN A 369 -16.92 15.01 -12.61
N GLY A 370 -15.75 14.48 -12.98
CA GLY A 370 -14.47 15.16 -12.76
C GLY A 370 -13.76 14.76 -11.46
N LEU A 371 -14.15 13.66 -10.83
CA LEU A 371 -13.46 13.05 -9.69
C LEU A 371 -13.29 11.54 -9.94
N LEU A 372 -12.08 11.02 -9.74
CA LEU A 372 -11.73 9.61 -9.99
C LEU A 372 -10.94 9.05 -8.80
N LEU A 373 -11.45 7.98 -8.17
CA LEU A 373 -10.70 7.17 -7.20
C LEU A 373 -10.13 5.93 -7.89
N LEU A 374 -8.81 5.86 -7.97
CA LEU A 374 -8.07 4.64 -8.22
C LEU A 374 -7.71 4.05 -6.84
N ASP A 375 -8.32 2.92 -6.47
CA ASP A 375 -8.08 2.23 -5.19
C ASP A 375 -7.07 1.08 -5.42
N ALA A 376 -6.65 0.34 -4.39
CA ALA A 376 -5.64 -0.73 -4.53
C ALA A 376 -6.01 -2.09 -3.93
N THR A 377 -5.37 -3.15 -4.40
CA THR A 377 -5.47 -4.50 -3.81
C THR A 377 -4.86 -4.55 -2.41
N HIS A 378 -5.65 -4.98 -1.43
CA HIS A 378 -5.28 -5.03 -0.01
C HIS A 378 -4.37 -6.19 0.40
N ALA A 379 -4.16 -7.17 -0.49
CA ALA A 379 -3.25 -8.31 -0.34
C ALA A 379 -2.85 -8.83 -1.73
N ALA A 380 -1.78 -9.60 -1.85
CA ALA A 380 -1.45 -10.27 -3.10
C ALA A 380 -2.47 -11.35 -3.50
N LEU A 381 -2.59 -11.62 -4.80
CA LEU A 381 -3.45 -12.64 -5.39
C LEU A 381 -2.62 -13.53 -6.32
N GLY A 382 -2.83 -14.84 -6.26
CA GLY A 382 -1.93 -15.79 -6.90
C GLY A 382 -2.44 -17.23 -6.87
N VAL A 383 -1.56 -18.16 -7.21
CA VAL A 383 -1.85 -19.60 -7.26
C VAL A 383 -0.82 -20.42 -6.49
N GLU A 384 -1.25 -21.60 -6.03
CA GLU A 384 -0.36 -22.61 -5.47
C GLU A 384 0.57 -23.20 -6.54
N THR A 385 1.85 -23.30 -6.23
CA THR A 385 2.86 -23.98 -7.05
C THR A 385 3.61 -25.05 -6.26
N ALA A 386 4.46 -25.81 -6.93
CA ALA A 386 5.15 -26.98 -6.40
C ALA A 386 5.83 -26.72 -5.04
N GLY A 387 5.45 -27.52 -4.03
CA GLY A 387 5.89 -27.35 -2.64
C GLY A 387 4.89 -26.64 -1.73
N GLY A 388 3.71 -26.23 -2.23
CA GLY A 388 2.72 -25.47 -1.45
C GLY A 388 3.06 -23.98 -1.34
N VAL A 389 3.80 -23.46 -2.34
CA VAL A 389 4.28 -22.08 -2.39
C VAL A 389 3.22 -21.19 -3.00
N MET A 390 2.98 -20.03 -2.39
CA MET A 390 2.12 -18.98 -2.95
C MET A 390 2.88 -18.23 -4.04
N THR A 391 2.42 -18.30 -5.28
CA THR A 391 3.02 -17.56 -6.40
C THR A 391 2.12 -16.39 -6.79
N PRO A 392 2.47 -15.14 -6.42
CA PRO A 392 1.65 -13.97 -6.70
C PRO A 392 1.67 -13.61 -8.19
N VAL A 393 0.48 -13.46 -8.76
CA VAL A 393 0.24 -12.94 -10.13
C VAL A 393 -0.16 -11.47 -10.09
N VAL A 394 -0.78 -11.04 -8.98
CA VAL A 394 -1.04 -9.65 -8.63
C VAL A 394 -0.41 -9.40 -7.27
N VAL A 395 0.41 -8.37 -7.14
CA VAL A 395 1.00 -7.98 -5.85
C VAL A 395 0.05 -7.07 -5.07
N ARG A 396 0.14 -7.09 -3.74
CA ARG A 396 -0.43 -6.06 -2.86
C ARG A 396 -0.07 -4.66 -3.37
N GLY A 397 -0.97 -3.69 -3.19
CA GLY A 397 -0.80 -2.33 -3.68
C GLY A 397 -1.01 -2.16 -5.20
N THR A 398 -1.35 -3.21 -5.96
CA THR A 398 -1.72 -3.01 -7.37
C THR A 398 -3.03 -2.22 -7.46
N THR A 399 -2.99 -1.09 -8.16
CA THR A 399 -4.16 -0.25 -8.48
C THR A 399 -5.28 -1.06 -9.16
N ILE A 400 -6.55 -0.79 -8.83
CA ILE A 400 -7.75 -1.45 -9.39
C ILE A 400 -8.71 -0.43 -10.04
N PRO A 401 -9.45 -0.80 -11.11
CA PRO A 401 -9.48 -2.10 -11.78
C PRO A 401 -8.21 -2.42 -12.57
N THR A 402 -7.88 -3.71 -12.72
CA THR A 402 -6.65 -4.15 -13.38
C THR A 402 -6.71 -5.60 -13.85
N GLN A 403 -5.88 -5.95 -14.83
CA GLN A 403 -5.73 -7.32 -15.32
C GLN A 403 -4.25 -7.72 -15.26
N ARG A 404 -3.98 -8.98 -14.88
CA ARG A 404 -2.62 -9.57 -14.79
C ARG A 404 -2.63 -11.01 -15.24
N SER A 405 -1.68 -11.39 -16.09
CA SER A 405 -1.45 -12.78 -16.51
C SER A 405 -0.08 -13.27 -16.04
N MET A 406 0.03 -14.56 -15.75
CA MET A 406 1.29 -15.29 -15.63
C MET A 406 1.17 -16.65 -16.34
N GLU A 407 2.24 -17.09 -17.02
CA GLU A 407 2.30 -18.42 -17.62
C GLU A 407 2.77 -19.47 -16.60
N PHE A 408 2.14 -20.65 -16.64
CA PHE A 408 2.47 -21.81 -15.83
C PHE A 408 2.65 -23.08 -16.67
N THR A 409 3.47 -23.99 -16.15
CA THR A 409 3.71 -25.34 -16.70
C THR A 409 3.65 -26.41 -15.61
N THR A 410 3.90 -27.68 -15.98
CA THR A 410 3.89 -28.83 -15.07
C THR A 410 5.29 -29.33 -14.72
N ASP A 411 5.45 -29.81 -13.49
CA ASP A 411 6.67 -30.48 -13.01
C ASP A 411 6.79 -31.97 -13.46
N ALA A 412 5.70 -32.55 -13.97
CA ALA A 412 5.60 -33.92 -14.47
C ALA A 412 4.84 -34.00 -15.80
N ASP A 413 4.83 -35.18 -16.41
CA ASP A 413 4.12 -35.47 -17.66
C ASP A 413 2.59 -35.46 -17.45
N LEU A 414 1.86 -34.83 -18.38
CA LEU A 414 0.41 -34.74 -18.41
C LEU A 414 -0.15 -35.85 -19.33
N PRO A 415 -0.99 -36.78 -18.83
CA PRO A 415 -1.57 -37.85 -19.65
C PRO A 415 -2.65 -37.34 -20.61
N GLU A 416 -2.98 -38.16 -21.61
CA GLU A 416 -4.07 -37.89 -22.55
C GLU A 416 -5.43 -37.79 -21.84
N GLY A 417 -6.17 -36.71 -22.10
CA GLY A 417 -7.40 -36.40 -21.36
C GLY A 417 -7.18 -35.78 -19.97
N GLY A 418 -5.92 -35.46 -19.61
CA GLY A 418 -5.53 -34.98 -18.30
C GLY A 418 -6.18 -33.66 -17.87
N THR A 419 -6.11 -33.40 -16.56
CA THR A 419 -6.67 -32.22 -15.91
C THR A 419 -5.57 -31.45 -15.16
N LEU A 420 -5.60 -30.11 -15.25
CA LEU A 420 -4.82 -29.21 -14.41
C LEU A 420 -5.76 -28.40 -13.52
N ALA A 421 -5.40 -28.25 -12.24
CA ALA A 421 -6.19 -27.51 -11.25
C ALA A 421 -5.33 -26.39 -10.64
N PHE A 422 -5.75 -25.15 -10.84
CA PHE A 422 -5.10 -23.94 -10.33
C PHE A 422 -5.84 -23.50 -9.08
N ARG A 423 -5.29 -23.82 -7.90
CA ARG A 423 -5.85 -23.39 -6.62
C ARG A 423 -5.47 -21.92 -6.39
N VAL A 424 -6.49 -21.06 -6.28
CA VAL A 424 -6.36 -19.61 -6.24
C VAL A 424 -6.36 -19.13 -4.81
N TYR A 425 -5.44 -18.22 -4.48
CA TYR A 425 -5.18 -17.74 -3.13
C TYR A 425 -5.10 -16.21 -3.05
N ARG A 426 -5.41 -15.68 -1.86
CA ARG A 426 -5.23 -14.28 -1.44
C ARG A 426 -4.40 -14.25 -0.15
N GLY A 427 -3.37 -13.42 -0.10
CA GLY A 427 -2.47 -13.30 1.05
C GLY A 427 -1.01 -13.08 0.64
N ASP A 428 -0.19 -12.69 1.61
CA ASP A 428 1.19 -12.26 1.39
C ASP A 428 2.24 -13.18 2.05
N ASP A 429 1.81 -14.33 2.58
CA ASP A 429 2.71 -15.40 3.06
C ASP A 429 3.26 -16.21 1.89
N ASP A 430 4.55 -16.57 1.94
CA ASP A 430 5.21 -17.42 0.92
C ASP A 430 4.59 -18.83 0.79
N ALA A 431 3.86 -19.30 1.80
CA ALA A 431 3.24 -20.61 1.85
C ALA A 431 1.71 -20.50 1.86
N VAL A 432 1.02 -21.27 1.00
CA VAL A 432 -0.45 -21.20 0.85
C VAL A 432 -1.23 -21.65 2.09
N ALA A 433 -0.55 -22.13 3.13
CA ALA A 433 -1.14 -22.43 4.44
C ALA A 433 -1.44 -21.17 5.28
N GLY A 434 -0.81 -20.02 4.99
CA GLY A 434 -1.15 -18.71 5.57
C GLY A 434 -2.20 -17.95 4.75
N CYS A 435 -2.38 -18.30 3.47
CA CYS A 435 -3.26 -17.59 2.55
C CYS A 435 -4.73 -18.06 2.58
N GLU A 436 -5.65 -17.14 2.31
CA GLU A 436 -7.07 -17.41 2.08
C GLU A 436 -7.26 -18.11 0.72
N HIS A 437 -7.88 -19.29 0.71
CA HIS A 437 -8.19 -20.02 -0.53
C HIS A 437 -9.51 -19.51 -1.14
N LEU A 438 -9.43 -18.85 -2.30
CA LEU A 438 -10.58 -18.23 -2.96
C LEU A 438 -11.41 -19.24 -3.78
N GLY A 439 -10.75 -20.20 -4.42
CA GLY A 439 -11.40 -21.10 -5.38
C GLY A 439 -10.41 -21.89 -6.20
N THR A 440 -10.91 -22.54 -7.26
CA THR A 440 -10.05 -23.35 -8.15
C THR A 440 -10.49 -23.20 -9.60
N VAL A 441 -9.53 -23.08 -10.51
CA VAL A 441 -9.75 -23.13 -11.95
C VAL A 441 -9.33 -24.49 -12.47
N GLU A 442 -10.23 -25.24 -13.09
CA GLU A 442 -9.92 -26.53 -13.70
C GLU A 442 -9.84 -26.43 -15.23
N LEU A 443 -8.78 -27.01 -15.82
CA LEU A 443 -8.63 -27.25 -17.25
C LEU A 443 -8.63 -28.76 -17.50
N THR A 444 -9.77 -29.29 -17.92
CA THR A 444 -10.00 -30.72 -18.15
C THR A 444 -9.83 -31.11 -19.62
N GLY A 445 -9.51 -32.39 -19.87
CA GLY A 445 -9.45 -32.94 -21.22
C GLY A 445 -8.34 -32.33 -22.09
N LEU A 446 -7.17 -32.11 -21.50
CA LEU A 446 -5.96 -31.67 -22.19
C LEU A 446 -5.29 -32.86 -22.92
N PRO A 447 -4.61 -32.64 -24.05
CA PRO A 447 -3.86 -33.68 -24.75
C PRO A 447 -2.57 -34.02 -23.99
N HIS A 448 -2.01 -35.21 -24.25
CA HIS A 448 -0.76 -35.66 -23.66
C HIS A 448 0.41 -34.69 -23.95
N ARG A 449 1.11 -34.27 -22.90
CA ARG A 449 2.28 -33.37 -22.98
C ARG A 449 3.31 -33.76 -21.94
N GLY A 450 4.58 -33.85 -22.33
CA GLY A 450 5.67 -34.07 -21.39
C GLY A 450 5.87 -32.88 -20.43
N ARG A 451 6.56 -33.10 -19.32
CA ARG A 451 7.00 -32.09 -18.34
C ARG A 451 7.50 -30.81 -19.02
N GLY A 452 7.05 -29.65 -18.54
CA GLY A 452 7.47 -28.34 -19.07
C GLY A 452 6.87 -27.94 -20.43
N ALA A 453 6.13 -28.83 -21.10
CA ALA A 453 5.49 -28.56 -22.39
C ALA A 453 4.07 -27.94 -22.31
N PRO A 454 3.24 -28.16 -21.26
CA PRO A 454 2.04 -27.36 -21.06
C PRO A 454 2.37 -25.88 -20.88
N ARG A 455 1.65 -25.00 -21.59
CA ARG A 455 1.73 -23.54 -21.47
C ARG A 455 0.35 -23.01 -21.17
N ILE A 456 0.09 -22.74 -19.89
CA ILE A 456 -1.21 -22.24 -19.42
C ILE A 456 -1.03 -20.80 -18.96
N GLU A 457 -1.70 -19.87 -19.63
CA GLU A 457 -1.85 -18.51 -19.13
C GLU A 457 -2.93 -18.51 -18.04
N VAL A 458 -2.61 -17.99 -16.85
CA VAL A 458 -3.59 -17.74 -15.79
C VAL A 458 -3.74 -16.23 -15.63
N THR A 459 -4.92 -15.74 -15.97
CA THR A 459 -5.28 -14.32 -15.95
C THR A 459 -6.19 -14.03 -14.76
N PHE A 460 -5.78 -13.08 -13.93
CA PHE A 460 -6.58 -12.44 -12.90
C PHE A 460 -7.15 -11.14 -13.48
N ASP A 461 -8.47 -10.99 -13.39
CA ASP A 461 -9.19 -9.77 -13.73
C ASP A 461 -9.83 -9.23 -12.44
N ILE A 462 -9.57 -7.97 -12.11
CA ILE A 462 -9.95 -7.37 -10.83
C ILE A 462 -10.81 -6.14 -11.07
N GLY A 463 -12.05 -6.19 -10.61
CA GLY A 463 -13.01 -5.10 -10.71
C GLY A 463 -12.68 -3.91 -9.79
N GLY A 464 -13.26 -2.75 -10.08
CA GLY A 464 -13.08 -1.55 -9.26
C GLY A 464 -13.70 -1.63 -7.86
N ASP A 465 -14.56 -2.63 -7.62
CA ASP A 465 -15.11 -3.00 -6.31
C ASP A 465 -14.22 -3.99 -5.53
N GLY A 466 -13.13 -4.49 -6.15
CA GLY A 466 -12.27 -5.54 -5.61
C GLY A 466 -12.74 -6.96 -5.90
N SER A 467 -13.76 -7.16 -6.74
CA SER A 467 -14.14 -8.48 -7.26
C SER A 467 -12.98 -9.10 -8.06
N VAL A 468 -12.83 -10.43 -8.01
CA VAL A 468 -11.74 -11.16 -8.67
C VAL A 468 -12.29 -12.30 -9.52
N GLU A 469 -12.19 -12.17 -10.85
CA GLU A 469 -12.32 -13.32 -11.76
C GLU A 469 -10.93 -13.90 -12.04
N VAL A 470 -10.82 -15.23 -12.13
CA VAL A 470 -9.61 -15.90 -12.60
C VAL A 470 -9.96 -16.85 -13.73
N VAL A 471 -9.22 -16.74 -14.83
CA VAL A 471 -9.37 -17.53 -16.06
C VAL A 471 -8.05 -18.23 -16.35
N ALA A 472 -8.08 -19.52 -16.63
CA ALA A 472 -6.92 -20.27 -17.11
C ALA A 472 -7.14 -20.65 -18.58
N ARG A 473 -6.10 -20.51 -19.41
CA ARG A 473 -6.17 -20.74 -20.86
C ARG A 473 -4.96 -21.52 -21.35
N ASP A 474 -5.21 -22.61 -22.07
CA ASP A 474 -4.15 -23.30 -22.80
C ASP A 474 -3.71 -22.46 -24.01
N ALA A 475 -2.43 -22.10 -24.08
CA ALA A 475 -1.85 -21.30 -25.16
C ALA A 475 -1.93 -22.00 -26.53
N ALA A 476 -2.08 -23.34 -26.57
CA ALA A 476 -2.38 -24.08 -27.79
C ALA A 476 -3.83 -23.89 -28.30
N GLY A 477 -4.67 -23.16 -27.56
CA GLY A 477 -5.90 -22.54 -28.08
C GLY A 477 -7.21 -23.32 -27.89
N ALA A 478 -7.19 -24.50 -27.26
CA ALA A 478 -8.34 -25.42 -27.27
C ALA A 478 -9.16 -25.52 -25.95
N ARG A 479 -8.65 -25.02 -24.82
CA ARG A 479 -9.30 -25.13 -23.50
C ARG A 479 -9.21 -23.82 -22.70
N THR A 480 -10.31 -23.48 -22.01
CA THR A 480 -10.41 -22.39 -21.04
C THR A 480 -11.18 -22.83 -19.81
N GLY A 481 -10.66 -22.55 -18.63
CA GLY A 481 -11.32 -22.74 -17.34
C GLY A 481 -11.60 -21.38 -16.68
N ARG A 482 -12.65 -21.32 -15.86
CA ARG A 482 -12.97 -20.16 -15.01
C ARG A 482 -13.00 -20.61 -13.55
N MET A 483 -12.66 -19.73 -12.63
CA MET A 483 -12.68 -20.03 -11.19
C MET A 483 -14.08 -20.42 -10.73
N ALA A 484 -14.22 -21.61 -10.15
CA ALA A 484 -15.39 -21.98 -9.39
C ALA A 484 -15.22 -21.48 -7.94
N PRO A 485 -16.27 -20.90 -7.32
CA PRO A 485 -16.27 -20.60 -5.88
C PRO A 485 -15.94 -21.84 -5.05
N GLY A 486 -15.14 -21.65 -3.99
CA GLY A 486 -14.50 -22.74 -3.26
C GLY A 486 -15.44 -23.84 -2.76
N ARG A 487 -15.37 -25.02 -3.36
CA ARG A 487 -15.76 -26.28 -2.70
C ARG A 487 -14.58 -26.73 -1.84
N THR A 488 -14.79 -26.98 -0.56
CA THR A 488 -13.74 -27.38 0.41
C THR A 488 -13.23 -28.82 0.25
N GLY A 489 -13.50 -29.47 -0.87
CA GLY A 489 -12.98 -30.81 -1.19
C GLY A 489 -11.61 -30.72 -1.85
N ALA A 490 -10.69 -31.61 -1.49
CA ALA A 490 -9.45 -31.77 -2.23
C ALA A 490 -9.74 -32.21 -3.68
N PRO A 491 -9.17 -31.54 -4.70
CA PRO A 491 -9.27 -32.01 -6.09
C PRO A 491 -8.54 -33.35 -6.25
N PRO A 492 -8.83 -34.14 -7.31
CA PRO A 492 -8.06 -35.33 -7.62
C PRO A 492 -6.57 -34.98 -7.84
N PRO A 493 -5.62 -35.84 -7.45
CA PRO A 493 -4.19 -35.55 -7.56
C PRO A 493 -3.77 -35.36 -9.02
N GLY A 494 -3.22 -34.19 -9.32
CA GLY A 494 -2.63 -33.81 -10.60
C GLY A 494 -1.14 -33.46 -10.48
N PRO A 495 -0.44 -33.19 -11.61
CA PRO A 495 0.96 -32.73 -11.60
C PRO A 495 1.06 -31.34 -10.96
N ALA A 496 2.19 -31.02 -10.33
CA ALA A 496 2.34 -29.73 -9.67
C ALA A 496 2.68 -28.61 -10.65
N LEU A 497 2.23 -27.41 -10.32
CA LEU A 497 2.38 -26.22 -11.15
C LEU A 497 3.72 -25.54 -10.89
N VAL A 498 4.33 -25.00 -11.95
CA VAL A 498 5.59 -24.25 -11.92
C VAL A 498 5.42 -22.98 -12.77
N PRO A 499 5.77 -21.78 -12.28
CA PRO A 499 5.71 -20.56 -13.08
C PRO A 499 6.79 -20.55 -14.16
N LEU A 500 6.52 -19.89 -15.29
CA LEU A 500 7.45 -19.76 -16.41
C LEU A 500 8.11 -18.37 -16.41
N ASP A 501 9.43 -18.32 -16.61
CA ASP A 501 10.14 -17.06 -16.85
C ASP A 501 9.61 -16.44 -18.16
N PRO A 502 9.23 -15.14 -18.19
CA PRO A 502 8.82 -14.44 -19.42
C PRO A 502 9.78 -14.59 -20.62
N LYS A 503 11.07 -14.86 -20.40
CA LYS A 503 12.07 -15.15 -21.44
C LYS A 503 11.84 -16.47 -22.17
N ASP A 504 11.16 -17.42 -21.54
CA ASP A 504 10.82 -18.73 -22.10
C ASP A 504 9.36 -18.84 -22.58
N ALA A 505 8.52 -17.83 -22.31
CA ALA A 505 7.21 -17.66 -22.97
C ALA A 505 7.34 -17.37 -24.49
N ALA A 506 8.37 -16.59 -24.88
CA ALA A 506 8.53 -16.09 -26.24
C ALA A 506 8.98 -17.12 -27.32
N LYS A 507 8.99 -18.43 -27.01
CA LYS A 507 9.48 -19.49 -27.92
C LYS A 507 8.34 -20.44 -28.31
N GLY A 508 7.82 -20.25 -29.53
CA GLY A 508 6.79 -21.13 -30.11
C GLY A 508 7.27 -22.58 -30.37
N PRO A 509 6.36 -23.53 -30.60
CA PRO A 509 6.67 -24.95 -30.68
C PRO A 509 7.42 -25.32 -31.97
N GLY A 510 8.68 -25.76 -31.86
CA GLY A 510 9.49 -26.15 -33.01
C GLY A 510 10.63 -27.13 -32.69
N ALA A 511 10.43 -28.39 -33.09
CA ALA A 511 11.40 -29.50 -33.15
C ALA A 511 12.09 -29.95 -31.83
N ALA A 512 12.11 -31.27 -31.62
CA ALA A 512 12.83 -31.89 -30.51
C ALA A 512 14.32 -32.11 -30.84
N GLY A 513 15.20 -31.72 -29.92
CA GLY A 513 16.64 -31.97 -30.00
C GLY A 513 17.39 -31.27 -28.88
N ALA A 514 18.17 -32.01 -28.09
CA ALA A 514 18.98 -31.49 -26.99
C ALA A 514 20.33 -32.22 -26.95
N PRO A 515 21.41 -31.63 -26.38
CA PRO A 515 21.47 -30.33 -25.68
C PRO A 515 22.27 -29.29 -26.52
N PRO A 516 22.90 -28.22 -25.98
CA PRO A 516 22.39 -26.86 -26.21
C PRO A 516 23.33 -25.94 -27.02
N PRO A 517 22.78 -24.95 -27.76
CA PRO A 517 23.54 -23.82 -28.29
C PRO A 517 23.51 -22.62 -27.34
N ALA A 518 24.02 -22.79 -26.11
CA ALA A 518 24.62 -21.65 -25.41
C ALA A 518 25.96 -21.34 -26.11
N ARG A 519 26.19 -20.09 -26.54
CA ARG A 519 27.50 -19.63 -27.09
C ARG A 519 27.57 -18.12 -27.38
N LEU A 520 26.70 -17.60 -28.25
CA LEU A 520 27.13 -16.61 -29.26
C LEU A 520 27.18 -15.12 -28.86
N ALA A 521 27.01 -14.77 -27.58
CA ALA A 521 27.35 -13.43 -27.07
C ALA A 521 27.69 -13.46 -25.57
N ALA A 522 26.71 -13.80 -24.72
CA ALA A 522 26.87 -13.82 -23.26
C ALA A 522 27.86 -14.88 -22.75
N GLU A 523 28.25 -15.84 -23.58
CA GLU A 523 29.15 -16.93 -23.20
C GLU A 523 30.64 -16.61 -23.43
N GLN A 524 31.00 -15.40 -23.86
CA GLN A 524 32.42 -15.04 -24.04
C GLN A 524 33.18 -14.77 -22.73
N GLU A 525 32.50 -14.47 -21.61
CA GLU A 525 33.14 -14.44 -20.27
C GLU A 525 32.37 -15.21 -19.16
N GLY A 526 31.31 -15.94 -19.51
CA GLY A 526 30.79 -17.05 -18.68
C GLY A 526 30.23 -16.69 -17.30
N LEU A 527 29.38 -15.67 -17.21
CA LEU A 527 28.76 -15.21 -15.96
C LEU A 527 27.23 -15.32 -16.00
N GLY A 528 26.64 -15.85 -14.93
CA GLY A 528 25.20 -16.12 -14.83
C GLY A 528 24.36 -14.87 -14.64
N GLY A 529 23.12 -14.89 -15.14
CA GLY A 529 22.14 -13.84 -14.92
C GLY A 529 21.40 -14.02 -13.59
N HIS A 530 21.45 -13.00 -12.73
CA HIS A 530 20.71 -12.94 -11.46
C HIS A 530 19.45 -12.05 -11.60
N THR A 531 18.41 -12.31 -10.81
CA THR A 531 17.08 -11.68 -10.97
C THR A 531 16.47 -11.17 -9.65
N THR A 532 16.70 -9.89 -9.33
CA THR A 532 16.01 -9.07 -8.31
C THR A 532 16.41 -7.60 -8.53
N GLY A 533 15.65 -6.62 -8.02
CA GLY A 533 16.08 -5.22 -7.99
C GLY A 533 15.22 -4.34 -7.06
N TYR A 534 15.72 -3.15 -6.70
CA TYR A 534 15.16 -2.26 -5.67
C TYR A 534 15.07 -0.77 -6.13
N ALA A 535 14.65 0.14 -5.21
CA ALA A 535 14.47 1.60 -5.36
C ALA A 535 14.80 2.29 -4.00
N SER A 536 14.77 3.62 -3.80
CA SER A 536 14.42 4.81 -4.60
C SER A 536 15.62 5.81 -4.59
N ALA A 537 15.61 7.15 -4.47
CA ALA A 537 14.66 8.27 -4.50
C ALA A 537 15.37 9.50 -5.14
N GLY A 538 14.65 10.57 -5.54
CA GLY A 538 15.17 11.59 -6.47
C GLY A 538 15.60 12.98 -5.94
N SER A 539 16.65 13.54 -6.58
CA SER A 539 16.72 14.91 -7.18
C SER A 539 16.47 16.21 -6.38
N ARG A 540 17.31 17.21 -6.68
CA ARG A 540 16.93 18.65 -6.78
C ARG A 540 17.44 19.26 -8.08
N ALA A 541 16.80 20.33 -8.55
CA ALA A 541 17.17 21.09 -9.76
C ALA A 541 16.88 22.59 -9.59
N TRP A 542 17.76 23.48 -10.09
CA TRP A 542 17.49 24.94 -10.15
C TRP A 542 18.22 25.72 -11.26
N GLU A 543 19.05 25.10 -12.11
CA GLU A 543 19.92 25.88 -13.02
C GLU A 543 19.35 26.09 -14.44
N GLY A 544 18.30 25.37 -14.83
CA GLY A 544 17.77 25.39 -16.20
C GLY A 544 17.04 26.68 -16.62
N LEU A 545 16.51 27.45 -15.67
CA LEU A 545 15.64 28.62 -15.96
C LEU A 545 16.39 29.84 -16.52
N ALA A 546 17.72 29.91 -16.39
CA ALA A 546 18.51 31.02 -16.92
C ALA A 546 18.67 31.00 -18.46
N GLY A 547 18.66 29.81 -19.08
CA GLY A 547 18.99 29.66 -20.50
C GLY A 547 17.89 30.11 -21.48
N ALA A 548 16.63 29.76 -21.20
CA ALA A 548 15.53 29.98 -22.14
C ALA A 548 15.22 31.48 -22.37
N ALA A 549 15.35 32.31 -21.32
CA ALA A 549 15.12 33.75 -21.40
C ALA A 549 16.08 34.45 -22.39
N GLY A 550 17.32 33.99 -22.49
CA GLY A 550 18.33 34.57 -23.38
C GLY A 550 18.02 34.38 -24.88
N VAL A 551 17.40 33.27 -25.26
CA VAL A 551 17.08 32.97 -26.67
C VAL A 551 15.93 33.85 -27.17
N CYS A 552 14.89 34.05 -26.37
CA CYS A 552 13.75 34.92 -26.72
C CYS A 552 14.16 36.39 -26.88
N ALA A 553 15.11 36.86 -26.07
CA ALA A 553 15.61 38.24 -26.14
C ALA A 553 16.35 38.56 -27.46
N ALA A 554 16.96 37.56 -28.11
CA ALA A 554 17.80 37.76 -29.29
C ALA A 554 17.03 37.89 -30.62
N LEU A 555 15.82 37.31 -30.72
CA LEU A 555 15.09 37.17 -31.99
C LEU A 555 14.16 38.35 -32.31
N VAL A 556 13.61 39.02 -31.28
CA VAL A 556 12.67 40.14 -31.45
C VAL A 556 13.27 41.34 -32.21
N PRO A 557 14.53 41.79 -31.96
CA PRO A 557 15.10 42.92 -32.68
C PRO A 557 15.33 42.63 -34.18
N LEU A 558 15.61 41.37 -34.54
CA LEU A 558 15.96 40.99 -35.91
C LEU A 558 14.77 41.12 -36.87
N GLY A 559 13.56 40.77 -36.40
CA GLY A 559 12.33 40.91 -37.19
C GLY A 559 11.93 42.36 -37.46
N ALA A 560 12.26 43.28 -36.54
CA ALA A 560 11.95 44.70 -36.68
C ALA A 560 12.77 45.39 -37.78
N LEU A 561 14.00 44.95 -38.05
CA LEU A 561 14.89 45.56 -39.04
C LEU A 561 14.45 45.35 -40.50
N LEU A 562 13.65 44.32 -40.78
CA LEU A 562 13.34 43.89 -42.15
C LEU A 562 12.02 44.45 -42.71
N ALA A 563 11.30 45.29 -41.95
CA ALA A 563 10.07 45.99 -42.37
C ALA A 563 8.95 45.11 -42.97
N GLN A 564 8.97 43.80 -42.69
CA GLN A 564 8.01 42.80 -43.18
C GLN A 564 7.08 42.37 -42.03
N PRO A 565 5.95 43.05 -41.78
CA PRO A 565 5.06 42.72 -40.66
C PRO A 565 4.49 41.30 -40.74
N VAL A 566 4.32 40.78 -41.96
CA VAL A 566 3.92 39.39 -42.21
C VAL A 566 4.97 38.41 -41.68
N LEU A 567 6.28 38.70 -41.81
CA LEU A 567 7.34 37.85 -41.26
C LEU A 567 7.40 37.90 -39.73
N ALA A 568 7.12 39.07 -39.12
CA ALA A 568 7.06 39.20 -37.66
C ALA A 568 5.88 38.40 -37.07
N VAL A 569 4.69 38.49 -37.71
CA VAL A 569 3.52 37.69 -37.30
C VAL A 569 3.74 36.20 -37.57
N LEU A 570 4.28 35.81 -38.73
CA LEU A 570 4.63 34.41 -38.99
C LEU A 570 5.72 33.89 -38.06
N GLY A 571 6.69 34.72 -37.64
CA GLY A 571 7.70 34.35 -36.65
C GLY A 571 7.11 34.15 -35.26
N ALA A 572 6.21 35.03 -34.81
CA ALA A 572 5.49 34.88 -33.55
C ALA A 572 4.53 33.67 -33.57
N VAL A 573 3.82 33.46 -34.68
CA VAL A 573 2.93 32.30 -34.87
C VAL A 573 3.73 31.00 -34.98
N ALA A 574 4.91 30.98 -35.62
CA ALA A 574 5.80 29.82 -35.65
C ALA A 574 6.43 29.53 -34.28
N ALA A 575 6.83 30.57 -33.54
CA ALA A 575 7.28 30.43 -32.16
C ALA A 575 6.17 29.87 -31.26
N ALA A 576 4.91 30.28 -31.47
CA ALA A 576 3.75 29.70 -30.79
C ALA A 576 3.42 28.28 -31.29
N SER A 577 3.47 27.98 -32.58
CA SER A 577 3.05 26.69 -33.15
C SER A 577 4.13 25.60 -33.13
N LEU A 578 5.40 25.96 -32.88
CA LEU A 578 6.46 25.03 -32.48
C LEU A 578 6.61 25.00 -30.95
N GLY A 579 6.47 26.15 -30.29
CA GLY A 579 6.56 26.29 -28.84
C GLY A 579 5.41 25.62 -28.08
N VAL A 580 4.17 25.63 -28.58
CA VAL A 580 3.03 24.97 -27.92
C VAL A 580 3.13 23.44 -28.01
N PRO A 581 3.43 22.80 -29.15
CA PRO A 581 3.72 21.35 -29.16
C PRO A 581 4.95 20.98 -28.30
N ALA A 582 5.98 21.84 -28.25
CA ALA A 582 7.12 21.64 -27.36
C ALA A 582 6.71 21.76 -25.87
N LEU A 583 5.94 22.78 -25.49
CA LEU A 583 5.41 22.92 -24.12
C LEU A 583 4.47 21.76 -23.76
N LEU A 584 3.59 21.32 -24.66
CA LEU A 584 2.68 20.20 -24.42
C LEU A 584 3.43 18.86 -24.29
N THR A 585 4.53 18.66 -25.03
CA THR A 585 5.40 17.47 -24.87
C THR A 585 6.42 17.58 -23.74
N HIS A 586 6.65 18.77 -23.15
CA HIS A 586 7.43 18.93 -21.91
C HIS A 586 6.55 18.89 -20.65
N ALA A 587 5.32 19.41 -20.74
CA ALA A 587 4.26 19.25 -19.73
C ALA A 587 3.78 17.80 -19.64
N ALA A 588 3.98 16.99 -20.70
CA ALA A 588 3.88 15.54 -20.67
C ALA A 588 5.01 14.89 -19.84
N ARG A 589 5.03 15.17 -18.54
CA ARG A 589 5.69 14.43 -17.45
C ARG A 589 7.15 14.04 -17.69
N GLY A 590 8.05 14.97 -17.37
CA GLY A 590 9.49 14.74 -17.17
C GLY A 590 9.94 14.88 -15.71
N LYS A 591 9.51 13.98 -14.81
CA LYS A 591 10.03 13.92 -13.42
C LYS A 591 11.46 13.33 -13.44
N TYR A 592 12.46 14.19 -13.68
CA TYR A 592 13.88 13.85 -13.52
C TYR A 592 14.15 13.46 -12.06
N ALA A 593 14.56 12.22 -11.83
CA ALA A 593 15.10 11.80 -10.54
C ALA A 593 16.60 11.54 -10.70
N ARG A 594 17.41 12.28 -9.95
CA ARG A 594 18.77 11.86 -9.63
C ARG A 594 18.60 10.82 -8.53
N LEU A 595 18.60 9.53 -8.89
CA LEU A 595 18.49 8.48 -7.89
C LEU A 595 19.78 8.46 -7.08
N ASP A 596 19.68 8.80 -5.79
CA ASP A 596 20.76 8.55 -4.81
C ASP A 596 20.75 7.06 -4.38
N LEU A 597 20.67 6.17 -5.39
CA LEU A 597 20.98 4.75 -5.25
C LEU A 597 22.47 4.64 -4.91
N PHE A 598 22.73 4.57 -3.60
CA PHE A 598 24.05 4.47 -2.98
C PHE A 598 24.92 5.71 -3.20
N GLU A 599 25.05 6.57 -2.17
CA GLU A 599 25.95 7.74 -2.10
C GLU A 599 27.42 7.46 -2.55
N ARG A 600 27.80 6.19 -2.59
CA ARG A 600 29.17 5.70 -2.69
C ARG A 600 29.19 4.65 -3.79
N GLY A 601 29.90 4.96 -4.89
CA GLY A 601 30.12 3.99 -5.96
C GLY A 601 31.25 3.01 -5.67
N VAL A 602 31.70 2.34 -6.72
CA VAL A 602 32.78 1.35 -6.64
C VAL A 602 34.12 2.06 -6.57
N VAL A 603 34.95 1.80 -5.55
CA VAL A 603 36.31 2.36 -5.49
C VAL A 603 37.29 1.35 -6.07
N VAL A 604 38.07 1.77 -7.06
CA VAL A 604 38.97 0.96 -7.86
C VAL A 604 40.39 1.44 -7.59
N SER A 605 41.23 0.59 -6.99
CA SER A 605 42.65 0.89 -6.71
C SER A 605 43.54 0.16 -7.69
N ASP A 606 44.40 0.89 -8.42
CA ASP A 606 45.47 0.26 -9.22
C ASP A 606 46.59 -0.32 -8.34
N ALA A 607 47.56 -1.01 -8.96
CA ALA A 607 48.68 -1.63 -8.26
C ALA A 607 49.67 -0.61 -7.64
N ASP A 608 49.64 0.65 -8.10
CA ASP A 608 50.40 1.77 -7.51
C ASP A 608 49.65 2.40 -6.31
N GLY A 609 48.47 1.87 -5.95
CA GLY A 609 47.62 2.36 -4.86
C GLY A 609 46.76 3.57 -5.23
N ARG A 610 46.68 3.96 -6.52
CA ARG A 610 45.88 5.11 -6.96
C ARG A 610 44.41 4.74 -7.00
N THR A 611 43.60 5.42 -6.19
CA THR A 611 42.15 5.24 -6.09
C THR A 611 41.40 6.05 -7.14
N ALA A 612 40.84 5.37 -8.14
CA ALA A 612 39.79 5.91 -9.00
C ALA A 612 38.43 5.49 -8.44
N ALA A 613 37.55 6.44 -8.10
CA ALA A 613 36.21 6.12 -7.65
C ALA A 613 35.23 6.16 -8.84
N CYS A 614 34.74 4.99 -9.27
CA CYS A 614 33.61 4.86 -10.19
C CYS A 614 32.31 5.19 -9.46
N ARG A 615 32.08 6.50 -9.23
CA ARG A 615 30.91 7.02 -8.53
C ARG A 615 29.67 7.06 -9.42
N TRP A 616 28.52 6.82 -8.78
CA TRP A 616 27.19 6.92 -9.38
C TRP A 616 26.69 8.37 -9.55
N ASP A 617 27.43 9.36 -9.00
CA ASP A 617 27.15 10.80 -9.06
C ASP A 617 27.03 11.40 -10.48
N SER A 618 27.28 10.58 -11.49
CA SER A 618 27.50 10.88 -12.89
C SER A 618 26.41 10.36 -13.84
N LEU A 619 25.64 9.33 -13.49
CA LEU A 619 24.62 8.78 -14.40
C LEU A 619 23.29 9.54 -14.31
N GLN A 620 22.73 9.92 -15.45
CA GLN A 620 21.43 10.57 -15.57
C GLN A 620 20.36 9.53 -15.92
N VAL A 621 19.32 9.44 -15.10
CA VAL A 621 18.12 8.63 -15.36
C VAL A 621 16.98 9.54 -15.77
N ARG A 622 16.42 9.32 -16.97
CA ARG A 622 15.30 10.11 -17.51
C ARG A 622 14.07 9.23 -17.67
N ARG A 623 13.01 9.55 -16.94
CA ARG A 623 11.79 8.75 -16.79
C ARG A 623 10.59 9.51 -17.36
N HIS A 624 9.72 8.82 -18.09
CA HIS A 624 8.50 9.38 -18.69
C HIS A 624 7.32 8.42 -18.55
N SER A 625 6.12 8.97 -18.36
CA SER A 625 4.86 8.22 -18.30
C SER A 625 3.82 8.91 -19.18
N VAL A 626 3.37 8.26 -20.25
CA VAL A 626 2.46 8.82 -21.26
C VAL A 626 1.13 8.08 -21.20
N ALA A 627 0.08 8.76 -20.74
CA ALA A 627 -1.28 8.24 -20.79
C ALA A 627 -1.77 8.21 -22.25
N ARG A 628 -2.29 7.06 -22.70
CA ARG A 628 -2.93 6.89 -24.00
C ARG A 628 -4.44 6.98 -23.88
N TYR A 629 -5.02 7.61 -24.90
CA TYR A 629 -6.45 7.70 -25.11
C TYR A 629 -6.77 7.25 -26.54
N LEU A 630 -7.85 6.50 -26.71
CA LEU A 630 -8.44 6.16 -28.00
C LEU A 630 -9.86 6.73 -28.01
N ASP A 631 -10.18 7.58 -28.97
CA ASP A 631 -11.49 8.26 -29.09
C ASP A 631 -11.98 8.94 -27.79
N GLY A 632 -11.05 9.47 -26.99
CA GLY A 632 -11.31 10.11 -25.70
C GLY A 632 -11.40 9.16 -24.50
N VAL A 633 -11.45 7.85 -24.72
CA VAL A 633 -11.45 6.82 -23.67
C VAL A 633 -10.01 6.46 -23.30
N TYR A 634 -9.69 6.42 -22.00
CA TYR A 634 -8.38 5.99 -21.51
C TYR A 634 -8.13 4.51 -21.87
N CYS A 635 -6.97 4.21 -22.46
CA CYS A 635 -6.63 2.86 -22.92
C CYS A 635 -5.28 2.34 -22.37
N GLY A 636 -4.73 2.99 -21.35
CA GLY A 636 -3.52 2.59 -20.64
C GLY A 636 -2.46 3.68 -20.56
N THR A 637 -1.39 3.43 -19.79
CA THR A 637 -0.23 4.33 -19.67
C THR A 637 1.03 3.60 -20.14
N GLU A 638 1.89 4.29 -20.89
CA GLU A 638 3.19 3.77 -21.30
C GLU A 638 4.31 4.43 -20.52
N HIS A 639 5.15 3.62 -19.88
CA HIS A 639 6.32 4.09 -19.14
C HIS A 639 7.58 3.93 -19.98
N TYR A 640 8.51 4.88 -19.89
CA TYR A 640 9.78 4.87 -20.61
C TYR A 640 10.94 5.27 -19.70
N CYS A 641 12.09 4.62 -19.82
CA CYS A 641 13.32 4.98 -19.11
C CYS A 641 14.54 5.03 -20.04
N THR A 642 15.33 6.10 -19.90
CA THR A 642 16.64 6.29 -20.55
C THR A 642 17.72 6.44 -19.48
N LEU A 643 18.89 5.83 -19.68
CA LEU A 643 20.08 5.97 -18.83
C LEU A 643 21.23 6.54 -19.67
N SER A 644 21.95 7.56 -19.18
CA SER A 644 23.14 8.12 -19.84
C SER A 644 24.24 8.55 -18.86
N ARG A 645 25.47 8.71 -19.37
CA ARG A 645 26.61 9.32 -18.66
C ARG A 645 26.52 10.86 -18.64
N PRO A 646 27.40 11.60 -17.91
CA PRO A 646 27.41 13.08 -17.94
C PRO A 646 27.75 13.66 -19.32
N ASP A 647 28.56 12.92 -20.09
CA ASP A 647 28.96 13.25 -21.45
C ASP A 647 27.82 13.08 -22.48
N GLY A 648 26.62 12.67 -22.04
CA GLY A 648 25.45 12.43 -22.88
C GLY A 648 25.43 11.05 -23.56
N SER A 649 26.46 10.21 -23.41
CA SER A 649 26.46 8.87 -23.99
C SER A 649 25.43 7.96 -23.32
N VAL A 650 24.52 7.43 -24.13
CA VAL A 650 23.36 6.65 -23.70
C VAL A 650 23.78 5.20 -23.41
N LEU A 651 23.47 4.73 -22.20
CA LEU A 651 23.70 3.35 -21.71
C LEU A 651 22.44 2.48 -21.85
N LEU A 652 21.26 3.08 -21.67
CA LEU A 652 19.96 2.46 -21.94
C LEU A 652 19.16 3.46 -22.80
N PRO A 653 18.86 3.17 -24.08
CA PRO A 653 17.95 4.01 -24.88
C PRO A 653 16.55 3.98 -24.27
N GLY A 654 15.69 4.93 -24.64
CA GLY A 654 14.33 5.12 -24.08
C GLY A 654 13.45 3.87 -24.20
N THR A 655 13.60 2.97 -23.24
CA THR A 655 13.06 1.61 -23.27
C THR A 655 11.67 1.65 -22.67
N LYS A 656 10.69 1.03 -23.34
CA LYS A 656 9.32 0.96 -22.85
C LYS A 656 9.18 -0.09 -21.75
N PHE A 657 8.53 0.28 -20.66
CA PHE A 657 8.18 -0.58 -19.53
C PHE A 657 6.65 -0.68 -19.40
N PRO A 658 6.11 -1.81 -18.90
CA PRO A 658 4.68 -1.96 -18.65
C PRO A 658 4.21 -1.14 -17.45
N PHE A 659 5.07 -0.94 -16.44
CA PHE A 659 4.79 -0.20 -15.20
C PHE A 659 5.99 0.69 -14.83
N ALA A 660 5.77 1.69 -13.99
CA ALA A 660 6.83 2.54 -13.46
C ALA A 660 7.84 1.72 -12.64
N GLN A 661 7.35 0.94 -11.68
CA GLN A 661 8.15 0.16 -10.72
C GLN A 661 9.16 -0.79 -11.40
N SER A 662 8.88 -1.24 -12.63
CA SER A 662 9.71 -2.17 -13.39
C SER A 662 11.07 -1.61 -13.86
N TRP A 663 11.37 -0.32 -13.71
CA TRP A 663 12.64 0.25 -14.18
C TRP A 663 13.87 -0.15 -13.35
N GLY A 664 13.71 -0.49 -12.07
CA GLY A 664 14.82 -0.66 -11.11
C GLY A 664 15.85 -1.70 -11.56
N PRO A 665 15.47 -2.99 -11.70
CA PRO A 665 16.37 -4.06 -12.11
C PRO A 665 17.09 -3.79 -13.44
N VAL A 666 16.43 -3.10 -14.38
CA VAL A 666 16.98 -2.86 -15.73
C VAL A 666 17.96 -1.68 -15.75
N VAL A 667 17.75 -0.66 -14.90
CA VAL A 667 18.74 0.41 -14.69
C VAL A 667 19.96 -0.13 -13.93
N GLU A 668 19.74 -0.97 -12.91
CA GLU A 668 20.81 -1.67 -12.18
C GLU A 668 21.63 -2.57 -13.12
N GLU A 669 20.99 -3.38 -13.96
CA GLU A 669 21.68 -4.25 -14.93
C GLU A 669 22.45 -3.43 -15.99
N ALA A 670 21.85 -2.37 -16.54
CA ALA A 670 22.52 -1.51 -17.52
C ALA A 670 23.77 -0.82 -16.95
N ALA A 671 23.72 -0.36 -15.69
CA ALA A 671 24.86 0.22 -15.01
C ALA A 671 25.92 -0.84 -14.64
N ALA A 672 25.50 -2.03 -14.17
CA ALA A 672 26.41 -3.13 -13.85
C ALA A 672 27.20 -3.58 -15.10
N ARG A 673 26.53 -3.75 -16.24
CA ARG A 673 27.16 -4.05 -17.55
C ARG A 673 28.16 -2.96 -17.97
N ALA A 674 27.94 -1.70 -17.59
CA ALA A 674 28.85 -0.58 -17.91
C ALA A 674 30.07 -0.49 -16.97
N GLN A 675 29.97 -0.96 -15.72
CA GLN A 675 31.04 -0.89 -14.71
C GLN A 675 31.90 -2.17 -14.64
N LEU A 676 31.30 -3.35 -14.83
CA LEU A 676 31.96 -4.65 -14.68
C LEU A 676 33.25 -4.81 -15.51
N PRO A 677 33.35 -4.37 -16.79
CA PRO A 677 34.59 -4.50 -17.56
C PRO A 677 35.76 -3.71 -16.96
N GLY A 678 35.50 -2.54 -16.37
CA GLY A 678 36.53 -1.72 -15.72
C GLY A 678 37.01 -2.35 -14.41
N ALA A 679 36.09 -2.85 -13.58
CA ALA A 679 36.43 -3.55 -12.35
C ALA A 679 37.24 -4.85 -12.63
N LEU A 680 36.82 -5.63 -13.64
CA LEU A 680 37.57 -6.80 -14.10
C LEU A 680 38.96 -6.43 -14.63
N ALA A 681 39.09 -5.35 -15.41
CA ALA A 681 40.39 -4.90 -15.92
C ALA A 681 41.37 -4.56 -14.79
N THR A 682 40.94 -3.84 -13.75
CA THR A 682 41.82 -3.51 -12.60
C THR A 682 42.20 -4.75 -11.80
N ILE A 683 41.28 -5.68 -11.55
CA ILE A 683 41.59 -6.93 -10.84
C ILE A 683 42.54 -7.82 -11.67
N ARG A 684 42.38 -7.84 -13.00
CA ARG A 684 43.33 -8.50 -13.93
C ARG A 684 44.71 -7.83 -13.90
N ALA A 685 44.77 -6.51 -13.72
CA ALA A 685 46.00 -5.72 -13.55
C ALA A 685 46.64 -5.79 -12.14
N GLY A 686 46.09 -6.60 -11.22
CA GLY A 686 46.63 -6.77 -9.86
C GLY A 686 46.16 -5.75 -8.83
N GLY A 687 45.25 -4.85 -9.22
CA GLY A 687 44.59 -3.93 -8.30
C GLY A 687 43.48 -4.57 -7.46
N SER A 688 42.73 -3.74 -6.74
CA SER A 688 41.59 -4.16 -5.91
C SER A 688 40.37 -3.26 -6.08
N VAL A 689 39.20 -3.81 -5.75
CA VAL A 689 37.89 -3.16 -5.95
C VAL A 689 37.06 -3.25 -4.67
N VAL A 690 36.65 -2.10 -4.15
CA VAL A 690 36.07 -1.97 -2.81
C VAL A 690 34.54 -1.79 -2.87
N PHE A 691 33.86 -2.57 -2.04
CA PHE A 691 32.42 -2.75 -1.96
C PHE A 691 31.98 -2.64 -0.49
N GLY A 692 31.80 -1.41 -0.01
CA GLY A 692 31.49 -1.13 1.40
C GLY A 692 32.59 -1.67 2.34
N PRO A 693 32.30 -2.62 3.25
CA PRO A 693 33.29 -3.21 4.15
C PRO A 693 34.20 -4.28 3.50
N PHE A 694 33.95 -4.65 2.24
CA PHE A 694 34.72 -5.67 1.51
C PHE A 694 35.67 -5.05 0.49
N SER A 695 36.85 -5.62 0.30
CA SER A 695 37.73 -5.36 -0.85
C SER A 695 38.06 -6.65 -1.57
N LEU A 696 37.88 -6.67 -2.89
CA LEU A 696 38.11 -7.83 -3.75
C LEU A 696 39.40 -7.63 -4.53
N SER A 697 40.31 -8.62 -4.48
CA SER A 697 41.48 -8.71 -5.36
C SER A 697 41.49 -10.03 -6.13
N ARG A 698 42.47 -10.20 -7.01
CA ARG A 698 42.70 -11.47 -7.74
C ARG A 698 43.03 -12.64 -6.81
N GLU A 699 43.37 -12.37 -5.54
CA GLU A 699 43.94 -13.34 -4.60
C GLU A 699 43.01 -13.65 -3.43
N ALA A 700 42.31 -12.64 -2.90
CA ALA A 700 41.48 -12.76 -1.71
C ALA A 700 40.28 -11.80 -1.74
N VAL A 701 39.28 -12.11 -0.92
CA VAL A 701 38.33 -11.13 -0.39
C VAL A 701 38.80 -10.69 0.98
N THR A 702 38.90 -9.38 1.20
CA THR A 702 39.29 -8.78 2.48
C THR A 702 38.08 -8.18 3.16
N ALA A 703 37.86 -8.53 4.43
CA ALA A 703 36.86 -7.90 5.29
C ALA A 703 37.51 -7.50 6.63
N GLY A 704 37.27 -6.28 7.11
CA GLY A 704 37.81 -5.82 8.39
C GLY A 704 39.34 -5.92 8.52
N GLY A 705 40.08 -5.78 7.39
CA GLY A 705 41.53 -5.95 7.34
C GLY A 705 42.05 -7.39 7.31
N ARG A 706 41.17 -8.40 7.23
CA ARG A 706 41.56 -9.82 7.12
C ARG A 706 41.30 -10.35 5.70
N PRO A 707 42.34 -10.72 4.93
CA PRO A 707 42.18 -11.37 3.65
C PRO A 707 41.88 -12.86 3.81
N GLU A 708 40.86 -13.36 3.12
CA GLU A 708 40.58 -14.80 2.98
C GLU A 708 40.66 -15.21 1.50
N PRO A 709 41.36 -16.30 1.17
CA PRO A 709 41.56 -16.72 -0.21
C PRO A 709 40.30 -17.36 -0.80
N TRP A 710 40.10 -17.15 -2.10
CA TRP A 710 38.85 -17.46 -2.81
C TRP A 710 38.45 -18.95 -2.81
N ASP A 711 39.40 -19.88 -2.63
CA ASP A 711 39.17 -21.32 -2.52
C ASP A 711 38.33 -21.70 -1.29
N ARG A 712 38.37 -20.87 -0.23
CA ARG A 712 37.66 -21.11 1.04
C ARG A 712 36.30 -20.42 1.11
N ILE A 713 35.91 -19.65 0.10
CA ILE A 713 34.70 -18.82 0.12
C ILE A 713 33.50 -19.63 -0.37
N GLU A 714 32.53 -19.84 0.52
CA GLU A 714 31.25 -20.47 0.22
C GLU A 714 30.40 -19.56 -0.71
N PRO A 715 29.35 -20.08 -1.38
CA PRO A 715 28.42 -19.24 -2.14
C PRO A 715 27.84 -18.13 -1.26
N VAL A 716 27.63 -16.94 -1.82
CA VAL A 716 27.06 -15.82 -1.06
C VAL A 716 25.62 -16.18 -0.68
N SER A 717 25.36 -16.40 0.61
CA SER A 717 24.01 -16.60 1.11
C SER A 717 23.36 -15.24 1.35
N TYR A 718 22.22 -14.96 0.70
CA TYR A 718 21.47 -13.71 0.86
C TYR A 718 19.98 -13.97 1.11
N GLY A 719 19.33 -13.05 1.83
CA GLY A 719 17.95 -13.15 2.29
C GLY A 719 17.64 -12.11 3.37
N ASN A 720 16.36 -11.78 3.56
CA ASN A 720 15.87 -10.79 4.54
C ASN A 720 16.63 -9.46 4.49
N GLY A 721 16.88 -8.94 3.28
CA GLY A 721 17.64 -7.69 3.06
C GLY A 721 19.14 -7.76 3.37
N THR A 722 19.70 -8.94 3.67
CA THR A 722 21.13 -9.11 4.03
C THR A 722 21.85 -10.09 3.12
N ALA A 723 23.17 -9.95 3.02
CA ALA A 723 24.08 -10.87 2.35
C ALA A 723 25.22 -11.26 3.30
N SER A 724 25.64 -12.52 3.26
CA SER A 724 26.73 -13.05 4.08
C SER A 724 27.75 -13.80 3.24
N LEU A 725 29.02 -13.39 3.35
CA LEU A 725 30.18 -14.15 2.86
C LEU A 725 30.60 -15.12 3.96
N ARG A 726 30.58 -16.42 3.67
CA ARG A 726 30.99 -17.48 4.60
C ARG A 726 32.31 -18.12 4.17
N VAL A 727 33.03 -18.68 5.14
CA VAL A 727 34.33 -19.35 4.95
C VAL A 727 34.17 -20.80 5.40
N MET A 728 34.55 -21.73 4.52
CA MET A 728 34.40 -23.16 4.75
C MET A 728 34.99 -23.58 6.11
N GLY A 729 34.14 -24.20 6.94
CA GLY A 729 34.52 -24.67 8.28
C GLY A 729 34.51 -23.62 9.39
N ARG A 730 34.08 -22.37 9.15
CA ARG A 730 33.83 -21.38 10.21
C ARG A 730 32.36 -21.32 10.62
N GLN A 731 32.13 -21.23 11.93
CA GLN A 731 30.79 -21.04 12.52
C GLN A 731 30.22 -19.63 12.29
N GLN A 732 31.09 -18.63 12.10
CA GLN A 732 30.70 -17.24 11.82
C GLN A 732 31.11 -16.85 10.38
N PRO A 733 30.31 -16.02 9.69
CA PRO A 733 30.66 -15.50 8.37
C PRO A 733 31.90 -14.59 8.45
N LEU A 734 32.58 -14.42 7.32
CA LEU A 734 33.65 -13.42 7.14
C LEU A 734 33.09 -11.99 7.26
N GLY A 735 31.84 -11.81 6.84
CA GLY A 735 31.04 -10.62 7.11
C GLY A 735 29.60 -10.83 6.67
N THR A 736 28.67 -10.25 7.44
CA THR A 736 27.27 -10.05 7.05
C THR A 736 27.04 -8.56 6.86
N VAL A 737 26.30 -8.19 5.82
CA VAL A 737 26.05 -6.81 5.42
C VAL A 737 24.60 -6.68 4.96
N SER A 738 23.97 -5.53 5.16
CA SER A 738 22.71 -5.22 4.46
C SER A 738 22.99 -5.09 2.96
N VAL A 739 22.12 -5.63 2.11
CA VAL A 739 22.19 -5.46 0.66
C VAL A 739 22.20 -3.97 0.29
N GLY A 740 21.44 -3.16 1.02
CA GLY A 740 21.41 -1.70 0.89
C GLY A 740 22.72 -0.97 1.25
N LEU A 741 23.69 -1.66 1.86
CA LEU A 741 24.99 -1.12 2.27
C LEU A 741 26.17 -1.58 1.38
N VAL A 742 25.90 -2.31 0.28
CA VAL A 742 26.94 -2.74 -0.67
C VAL A 742 26.82 -1.96 -1.97
N ASN A 743 27.71 -0.98 -2.13
CA ASN A 743 27.88 -0.13 -3.32
C ASN A 743 27.80 -0.94 -4.63
N GLY A 744 26.70 -0.89 -5.38
CA GLY A 744 26.59 -1.66 -6.63
C GLY A 744 26.61 -3.19 -6.44
N PHE A 745 25.85 -3.69 -5.46
CA PHE A 745 25.72 -5.11 -5.09
C PHE A 745 25.67 -6.13 -6.27
N PRO A 746 25.00 -5.89 -7.41
CA PRO A 746 25.03 -6.81 -8.55
C PRO A 746 26.45 -7.01 -9.14
N VAL A 747 27.28 -5.97 -9.18
CA VAL A 747 28.68 -6.06 -9.62
C VAL A 747 29.53 -6.82 -8.60
N PHE A 748 29.29 -6.59 -7.31
CA PHE A 748 29.92 -7.33 -6.21
C PHE A 748 29.65 -8.84 -6.31
N LEU A 749 28.37 -9.26 -6.42
CA LEU A 749 28.01 -10.67 -6.58
C LEU A 749 28.68 -11.28 -7.81
N THR A 750 28.59 -10.60 -8.95
CA THR A 750 29.17 -11.06 -10.22
C THR A 750 30.69 -11.26 -10.13
N LEU A 751 31.41 -10.34 -9.47
CA LEU A 751 32.86 -10.46 -9.26
C LEU A 751 33.22 -11.55 -8.25
N VAL A 752 32.44 -11.69 -7.16
CA VAL A 752 32.61 -12.76 -6.17
C VAL A 752 32.47 -14.13 -6.85
N ASP A 753 31.43 -14.35 -7.64
CA ASP A 753 31.24 -15.61 -8.36
C ASP A 753 32.31 -15.82 -9.45
N HIS A 754 32.71 -14.78 -10.19
CA HIS A 754 33.82 -14.87 -11.17
C HIS A 754 35.13 -15.30 -10.53
N LEU A 755 35.52 -14.69 -9.41
CA LEU A 755 36.81 -14.92 -8.74
C LEU A 755 36.86 -16.25 -7.97
N ARG A 756 35.69 -16.76 -7.53
CA ARG A 756 35.52 -18.11 -6.97
C ARG A 756 35.51 -19.19 -8.06
N ALA A 757 34.96 -18.90 -9.24
CA ALA A 757 34.95 -19.82 -10.38
C ALA A 757 36.34 -19.92 -11.05
N GLY A 758 37.01 -18.79 -11.28
CA GLY A 758 38.31 -18.69 -11.98
C GLY A 758 39.53 -19.26 -11.25
N ARG A 759 39.33 -20.10 -10.22
CA ARG A 759 40.36 -20.84 -9.48
C ARG A 759 39.98 -22.32 -9.23
N ARG A 760 38.92 -22.83 -9.87
CA ARG A 760 38.51 -24.24 -9.84
C ARG A 760 38.98 -25.00 -11.08
#